data_AF-A0AAN7HM43-F1
#
_entry.id   AF-A0AAN7HM43-F1
#
_cell.length_a   1.000
_cell.length_b   1.000
_cell.length_c   1.000
_cell.angle_alpha   90.00
_cell.angle_beta   90.00
_cell.angle_gamma   90.00
#
_symmetry.space_group_name_H-M   'P 1'
#
loop_
_entity.id
_entity.type
_entity.pdbx_description
1 polymer ?
#
loop_
_entity_poly.entity_id
_entity_poly.type
_entity_poly.pdbx_seq_one_letter_code
_entity_poly.pdbx_strand_id
1 'polypeptide(L)'
;MFSVRSRKIAEKTDDPFVVNDNDEKYEKKGIAYKEATWVAAIHDQVRLAVLSSLSLYLRIMKLGFPAYITDIEIETTKQVNWYMAGKFFIGRFPPLAGLVSTGLARLAGYYGTEELAYPGQPFVDFPIVALRRFSALLGASLVPLTYITMRTMGHSRAAATLASALLIFENGFVTQSRYATPEVYVLFFGALATCSWALMNKLTQESHGKLTAQAGFWQIMSGISVGCAISAKWTGVLMIPALWVSILNDSWNKLCEKHNSIKSIVKNIVTHVLSTMLLPLCVYLAIFQIHFNLIPNAGDHDLLVSPHLKYSLQGNSLEPSQPNIAYGSQIVIRHDGTVGGYLHSHRKRFTGGSTQQEVTLYPHIDINNIWTVHKNTQIWNSSQPVEFVRNLDQIRLEHFASTRKLHSHDHRPQMTNKKEHNEVTAYGDRLIQDSHDYWTLRVLDDDGLHEKNKNITWKSLNQKFRLTHVRGCALISHNSYYPPPNGENHQEVTCMVGAAAHVSSWIVESSYHDQLEGMQMISYGQIPTKQKFSEVHKLMAKYPVVVYDRLQTGSHNDGAANPKLHSEETANKWFFQRATLRIWSELAGYSAHLVLNPIVQRLLLSTMVAYFGFLGLNAFLAQRQIKLPSYLMWLHSAGMDTLFNDFYTKSIVLFYSASVIHVSCLRFLPDHVTAMPDILGAIYYGIGLVAVFLEACTNRLSATIRRIALYGLLFISIVKFSQLSHLSYGGKKWYRSDCMKSDLDIDCIRFPLHEAELAEIVQNSGRTQNSTLLTIYVEMTGNTQQPFRYNQGQEAEADSHVAILKQQTYAKEAQSATGTLRYHRVVPTEALTPEQAAIWAKDVHEGAMKRQKAAEEAALKAKAEKEASNNASATTAPQKKANKSKKAKVDGGPLMDSNK
;
A
#
# COMPACT_ATOMS: atom_id res chain seq x y z
N MET A 1 -23.33 48.41 -18.53
CA MET A 1 -22.69 49.68 -18.14
C MET A 1 -22.15 49.51 -16.71
N PHE A 2 -20.88 49.13 -16.53
CA PHE A 2 -20.21 49.11 -15.23
C PHE A 2 -18.69 49.25 -15.44
N SER A 3 -18.18 50.46 -15.16
CA SER A 3 -16.77 50.73 -14.95
C SER A 3 -16.46 50.39 -13.49
N VAL A 4 -15.53 49.46 -13.26
CA VAL A 4 -14.98 49.19 -11.94
C VAL A 4 -14.00 50.33 -11.63
N ARG A 5 -14.47 51.36 -10.94
CA ARG A 5 -13.62 52.46 -10.49
C ARG A 5 -12.91 52.03 -9.19
N SER A 6 -11.59 52.05 -9.26
CA SER A 6 -10.64 51.74 -8.18
C SER A 6 -10.95 52.49 -6.88
N ARG A 7 -10.80 51.79 -5.74
CA ARG A 7 -10.66 52.40 -4.40
C ARG A 7 -9.36 53.20 -4.40
N LYS A 8 -9.46 54.53 -4.53
CA LYS A 8 -8.39 55.43 -4.07
C LYS A 8 -8.31 55.31 -2.55
N ILE A 9 -7.14 54.89 -2.08
CA ILE A 9 -6.70 55.04 -0.69
C ILE A 9 -6.66 56.55 -0.42
N ALA A 10 -7.56 57.03 0.43
CA ALA A 10 -7.48 58.39 0.95
C ALA A 10 -6.48 58.35 2.12
N GLU A 11 -5.35 59.04 1.95
CA GLU A 11 -4.51 59.46 3.07
C GLU A 11 -5.38 60.25 4.05
N LYS A 12 -5.40 59.77 5.29
CA LYS A 12 -6.06 60.40 6.41
C LYS A 12 -5.05 61.37 7.02
N THR A 13 -5.12 62.64 6.63
CA THR A 13 -4.49 63.73 7.39
C THR A 13 -5.53 64.25 8.38
N ASP A 14 -5.16 64.24 9.65
CA ASP A 14 -5.97 64.70 10.78
C ASP A 14 -6.28 66.19 10.69
N ASP A 15 -7.56 66.55 10.88
CA ASP A 15 -7.96 67.77 11.58
C ASP A 15 -9.39 67.57 12.15
N PRO A 16 -9.61 67.70 13.48
CA PRO A 16 -10.94 67.66 14.08
C PRO A 16 -11.54 69.07 14.07
N PHE A 17 -12.85 69.18 13.83
CA PHE A 17 -13.67 70.42 13.82
C PHE A 17 -13.69 71.24 12.53
N VAL A 18 -14.51 70.83 11.55
CA VAL A 18 -15.51 71.68 10.87
C VAL A 18 -16.65 70.78 10.36
N VAL A 19 -17.84 70.90 10.94
CA VAL A 19 -19.09 70.38 10.35
C VAL A 19 -19.57 71.46 9.37
N ASN A 20 -19.73 71.12 8.10
CA ASN A 20 -20.32 72.02 7.10
C ASN A 20 -21.34 71.26 6.25
N ASP A 21 -22.55 71.82 6.16
CA ASP A 21 -23.79 71.29 5.58
C ASP A 21 -23.65 70.69 4.17
N ASN A 22 -23.37 69.38 4.06
CA ASN A 22 -23.51 68.61 2.81
C ASN A 22 -23.87 67.12 3.04
N ASP A 23 -24.53 66.79 4.15
CA ASP A 23 -24.72 65.40 4.61
C ASP A 23 -25.69 64.56 3.75
N GLU A 24 -26.69 65.15 3.09
CA GLU A 24 -27.67 64.38 2.28
C GLU A 24 -27.05 63.64 1.08
N LYS A 25 -25.99 64.20 0.47
CA LYS A 25 -25.36 63.62 -0.74
C LYS A 25 -24.38 62.49 -0.41
N TYR A 26 -23.83 62.50 0.80
CA TYR A 26 -22.97 61.43 1.32
C TYR A 26 -23.80 60.29 1.92
N GLU A 27 -24.93 60.58 2.57
CA GLU A 27 -25.88 59.54 3.00
C GLU A 27 -26.50 58.79 1.82
N LYS A 28 -27.00 59.50 0.79
CA LYS A 28 -27.57 58.84 -0.40
C LYS A 28 -26.56 57.98 -1.15
N LYS A 29 -25.28 58.38 -1.20
CA LYS A 29 -24.19 57.56 -1.76
C LYS A 29 -23.80 56.38 -0.84
N GLY A 30 -23.85 56.56 0.48
CA GLY A 30 -23.61 55.50 1.46
C GLY A 30 -24.71 54.43 1.46
N ILE A 31 -25.97 54.82 1.30
CA ILE A 31 -27.13 53.92 1.16
C ILE A 31 -27.03 53.14 -0.16
N ALA A 32 -26.81 53.81 -1.30
CA ALA A 32 -26.64 53.14 -2.59
C ALA A 32 -25.41 52.21 -2.63
N TYR A 33 -24.34 52.55 -1.92
CA TYR A 33 -23.16 51.69 -1.77
C TYR A 33 -23.45 50.46 -0.91
N LYS A 34 -24.16 50.62 0.22
CA LYS A 34 -24.62 49.49 1.05
C LYS A 34 -25.59 48.61 0.27
N GLU A 35 -26.58 49.15 -0.42
CA GLU A 35 -27.51 48.37 -1.25
C GLU A 35 -26.79 47.58 -2.35
N ALA A 36 -25.79 48.19 -3.02
CA ALA A 36 -24.99 47.49 -4.02
C ALA A 36 -24.13 46.36 -3.44
N THR A 37 -23.62 46.48 -2.20
CA THR A 37 -22.87 45.40 -1.54
C THR A 37 -23.78 44.28 -1.02
N TRP A 38 -24.98 44.60 -0.54
CA TRP A 38 -26.00 43.62 -0.15
C TRP A 38 -26.50 42.79 -1.34
N VAL A 39 -26.88 43.43 -2.45
CA VAL A 39 -27.30 42.75 -3.68
C VAL A 39 -26.17 41.86 -4.23
N ALA A 40 -24.92 42.34 -4.17
CA ALA A 40 -23.74 41.58 -4.54
C ALA A 40 -23.53 40.32 -3.68
N ALA A 41 -23.79 40.40 -2.37
CA ALA A 41 -23.69 39.27 -1.45
C ALA A 41 -24.81 38.23 -1.69
N ILE A 42 -26.05 38.69 -1.89
CA ILE A 42 -27.19 37.83 -2.22
C ILE A 42 -26.90 37.04 -3.51
N HIS A 43 -26.35 37.70 -4.53
CA HIS A 43 -25.96 37.04 -5.77
C HIS A 43 -24.90 35.93 -5.61
N ASP A 44 -23.98 36.09 -4.66
CA ASP A 44 -22.98 35.07 -4.35
C ASP A 44 -23.61 33.91 -3.56
N GLN A 45 -24.48 34.21 -2.59
CA GLN A 45 -25.22 33.21 -1.81
C GLN A 45 -26.16 32.36 -2.67
N VAL A 46 -26.93 32.98 -3.57
CA VAL A 46 -27.83 32.27 -4.48
C VAL A 46 -27.06 31.33 -5.41
N ARG A 47 -25.94 31.79 -6.00
CA ARG A 47 -25.10 30.94 -6.85
C ARG A 47 -24.53 29.77 -6.07
N LEU A 48 -24.01 30.03 -4.87
CA LEU A 48 -23.48 28.99 -3.99
C LEU A 48 -24.56 27.95 -3.68
N ALA A 49 -25.75 28.38 -3.27
CA ALA A 49 -26.87 27.49 -2.96
C ALA A 49 -27.30 26.64 -4.17
N VAL A 50 -27.43 27.24 -5.35
CA VAL A 50 -27.80 26.53 -6.59
C VAL A 50 -26.73 25.52 -6.99
N LEU A 51 -25.45 25.92 -7.00
CA LEU A 51 -24.34 25.05 -7.38
C LEU A 51 -24.16 23.89 -6.38
N SER A 52 -24.27 24.16 -5.09
CA SER A 52 -24.21 23.14 -4.04
C SER A 52 -25.38 22.16 -4.13
N SER A 53 -26.60 22.64 -4.36
CA SER A 53 -27.78 21.78 -4.50
C SER A 53 -27.69 20.88 -5.73
N LEU A 54 -27.25 21.43 -6.87
CA LEU A 54 -27.02 20.67 -8.09
C LEU A 54 -25.90 19.63 -7.92
N SER A 55 -24.80 20.03 -7.28
CA SER A 55 -23.68 19.14 -6.95
C SER A 55 -24.10 17.96 -6.08
N LEU A 56 -24.91 18.23 -5.05
CA LEU A 56 -25.44 17.24 -4.13
C LEU A 56 -26.39 16.27 -4.84
N TYR A 57 -27.30 16.81 -5.65
CA TYR A 57 -28.25 16.01 -6.42
C TYR A 57 -27.52 14.99 -7.30
N LEU A 58 -26.59 15.42 -8.15
CA LEU A 58 -25.86 14.53 -9.06
C LEU A 58 -25.05 13.46 -8.32
N ARG A 59 -24.49 13.75 -7.15
CA ARG A 59 -23.69 12.78 -6.38
C ARG A 59 -24.53 11.76 -5.61
N ILE A 60 -25.73 12.13 -5.17
CA ILE A 60 -26.62 11.22 -4.41
C ILE A 60 -27.51 10.37 -5.35
N MET A 61 -27.69 10.78 -6.61
CA MET A 61 -28.47 10.02 -7.58
C MET A 61 -28.02 8.55 -7.67
N LYS A 62 -29.00 7.65 -7.53
CA LYS A 62 -28.83 6.18 -7.65
C LYS A 62 -27.69 5.60 -6.82
N LEU A 63 -27.44 6.11 -5.61
CA LEU A 63 -26.28 5.70 -4.80
C LEU A 63 -26.28 4.22 -4.37
N GLY A 64 -27.47 3.63 -4.25
CA GLY A 64 -27.63 2.20 -3.96
C GLY A 64 -27.27 1.28 -5.13
N PHE A 65 -27.00 1.83 -6.32
CA PHE A 65 -26.60 1.05 -7.50
C PHE A 65 -25.13 1.33 -7.86
N PRO A 66 -24.29 0.29 -8.05
CA PRO A 66 -24.60 -1.14 -7.94
C PRO A 66 -24.84 -1.57 -6.47
N ALA A 67 -25.71 -2.56 -6.28
CA ALA A 67 -26.14 -3.07 -4.96
C ALA A 67 -25.14 -4.07 -4.33
N TYR A 68 -23.85 -3.89 -4.65
CA TYR A 68 -22.76 -4.78 -4.24
C TYR A 68 -21.57 -4.00 -3.70
N ILE A 69 -20.80 -4.65 -2.82
CA ILE A 69 -19.51 -4.14 -2.34
C ILE A 69 -18.53 -4.21 -3.51
N THR A 70 -17.99 -3.06 -3.90
CA THR A 70 -17.04 -2.94 -5.02
C THR A 70 -15.61 -3.24 -4.59
N ASP A 71 -14.72 -3.56 -5.55
CA ASP A 71 -13.30 -3.84 -5.28
C ASP A 71 -12.59 -2.68 -4.55
N ILE A 72 -13.00 -1.44 -4.82
CA ILE A 72 -12.43 -0.24 -4.20
C ILE A 72 -12.97 0.04 -2.79
N GLU A 73 -14.07 -0.61 -2.38
CA GLU A 73 -14.74 -0.45 -1.07
C GLU A 73 -14.42 -1.59 -0.09
N ILE A 74 -13.82 -2.67 -0.57
CA ILE A 74 -13.54 -3.86 0.26
C ILE A 74 -12.59 -3.57 1.42
N GLU A 75 -11.55 -2.77 1.18
CA GLU A 75 -10.58 -2.38 2.20
C GLU A 75 -11.27 -1.58 3.31
N THR A 76 -12.11 -0.59 2.95
CA THR A 76 -12.90 0.19 3.92
C THR A 76 -13.81 -0.73 4.74
N THR A 77 -14.45 -1.71 4.09
CA THR A 77 -15.34 -2.67 4.75
C THR A 77 -14.59 -3.54 5.76
N LYS A 78 -13.42 -4.10 5.37
CA LYS A 78 -12.54 -4.87 6.27
C LYS A 78 -12.12 -4.05 7.48
N GLN A 79 -11.69 -2.80 7.26
CA GLN A 79 -11.30 -1.89 8.33
C GLN A 79 -12.43 -1.62 9.32
N VAL A 80 -13.65 -1.39 8.84
CA VAL A 80 -14.82 -1.20 9.72
C VAL A 80 -15.03 -2.41 10.62
N ASN A 81 -14.99 -3.63 10.06
CA ASN A 81 -15.19 -4.84 10.85
C ASN A 81 -14.08 -5.06 11.88
N TRP A 82 -12.82 -4.82 11.51
CA TRP A 82 -11.70 -4.91 12.45
C TRP A 82 -11.80 -3.91 13.59
N TYR A 83 -12.18 -2.65 13.32
CA TYR A 83 -12.40 -1.66 14.38
C TYR A 83 -13.59 -2.01 15.27
N MET A 84 -14.69 -2.53 14.71
CA MET A 84 -15.85 -2.96 15.51
C MET A 84 -15.50 -4.14 16.43
N ALA A 85 -14.66 -5.05 15.96
CA ALA A 85 -14.15 -6.18 16.75
C ALA A 85 -12.98 -5.80 17.69
N GLY A 86 -12.43 -4.59 17.56
CA GLY A 86 -11.22 -4.15 18.25
C GLY A 86 -9.97 -4.97 17.90
N LYS A 87 -9.96 -5.65 16.74
CA LYS A 87 -8.88 -6.53 16.29
C LYS A 87 -7.75 -5.71 15.66
N PHE A 88 -6.51 -6.03 16.02
CA PHE A 88 -5.35 -5.41 15.44
C PHE A 88 -5.22 -5.74 13.95
N PHE A 89 -4.97 -4.70 13.16
CA PHE A 89 -4.74 -4.85 11.74
C PHE A 89 -3.74 -3.80 11.25
N ILE A 90 -3.19 -4.06 10.07
CA ILE A 90 -2.32 -3.16 9.34
C ILE A 90 -3.11 -2.74 8.12
N GLY A 91 -3.48 -1.46 8.01
CA GLY A 91 -4.24 -0.94 6.87
C GLY A 91 -3.34 -0.59 5.69
N ARG A 92 -3.88 -0.67 4.46
CA ARG A 92 -3.19 -0.19 3.25
C ARG A 92 -2.93 1.32 3.31
N PHE A 93 -3.82 2.05 3.97
CA PHE A 93 -3.79 3.51 4.10
C PHE A 93 -3.81 3.92 5.58
N PRO A 94 -3.40 5.16 5.90
CA PRO A 94 -3.59 5.76 7.22
C PRO A 94 -5.04 5.70 7.73
N PRO A 95 -5.25 5.71 9.06
CA PRO A 95 -6.48 5.21 9.67
C PRO A 95 -7.70 6.13 9.62
N LEU A 96 -7.58 7.41 9.24
CA LEU A 96 -8.69 8.38 9.37
C LEU A 96 -9.94 7.95 8.61
N ALA A 97 -9.79 7.51 7.35
CA ALA A 97 -10.94 7.11 6.52
C ALA A 97 -11.67 5.90 7.13
N GLY A 98 -10.92 4.91 7.64
CA GLY A 98 -11.47 3.75 8.33
C GLY A 98 -12.15 4.10 9.66
N LEU A 99 -11.55 4.99 10.46
CA LEU A 99 -12.12 5.47 11.72
C LEU A 99 -13.45 6.20 11.51
N VAL A 100 -13.51 7.13 10.54
CA VAL A 100 -14.74 7.85 10.20
C VAL A 100 -15.80 6.88 9.67
N SER A 101 -15.42 5.97 8.78
CA SER A 101 -16.33 4.96 8.23
C SER A 101 -16.90 4.04 9.32
N THR A 102 -16.08 3.68 10.32
CA THR A 102 -16.53 2.89 11.48
C THR A 102 -17.52 3.67 12.33
N GLY A 103 -17.24 4.94 12.62
CA GLY A 103 -18.18 5.81 13.34
C GLY A 103 -19.53 5.93 12.62
N LEU A 104 -19.51 6.11 11.29
CA LEU A 104 -20.71 6.17 10.46
C LEU A 104 -21.48 4.85 10.43
N ALA A 105 -20.78 3.72 10.32
CA ALA A 105 -21.40 2.40 10.38
C ALA A 105 -22.08 2.18 11.73
N ARG A 106 -21.43 2.59 12.84
CA ARG A 106 -22.01 2.53 14.19
C ARG A 106 -23.27 3.38 14.32
N LEU A 107 -23.24 4.61 13.78
CA LEU A 107 -24.42 5.49 13.76
C LEU A 107 -25.55 4.95 12.88
N ALA A 108 -25.23 4.14 11.86
CA ALA A 108 -26.20 3.44 11.04
C ALA A 108 -26.74 2.15 11.67
N GLY A 109 -26.33 1.81 12.90
CA GLY A 109 -26.80 0.63 13.63
C GLY A 109 -26.03 -0.67 13.35
N TYR A 110 -24.83 -0.59 12.74
CA TYR A 110 -23.98 -1.74 12.49
C TYR A 110 -22.94 -1.95 13.59
N TYR A 111 -22.81 -3.18 14.06
CA TYR A 111 -21.95 -3.55 15.20
C TYR A 111 -20.82 -4.53 14.84
N GLY A 112 -20.55 -4.73 13.55
CA GLY A 112 -19.51 -5.63 13.06
C GLY A 112 -19.97 -7.06 12.87
N THR A 113 -19.32 -7.75 11.92
CA THR A 113 -19.48 -9.19 11.66
C THR A 113 -18.09 -9.83 11.52
N GLU A 114 -17.96 -11.09 11.92
CA GLU A 114 -16.70 -11.85 11.71
C GLU A 114 -16.60 -12.47 10.31
N GLU A 115 -17.67 -12.37 9.52
CA GLU A 115 -17.72 -12.85 8.15
C GLU A 115 -16.81 -12.05 7.22
N LEU A 116 -16.20 -12.77 6.28
CA LEU A 116 -15.31 -12.21 5.27
C LEU A 116 -16.13 -11.49 4.20
N ALA A 117 -15.92 -10.18 4.10
CA ALA A 117 -16.43 -9.41 2.98
C ALA A 117 -15.69 -9.77 1.69
N TYR A 118 -16.44 -9.99 0.60
CA TYR A 118 -15.88 -10.27 -0.73
C TYR A 118 -16.45 -9.32 -1.80
N PRO A 119 -15.73 -9.09 -2.91
CA PRO A 119 -16.24 -8.22 -3.96
C PRO A 119 -17.44 -8.83 -4.66
N GLY A 120 -18.47 -8.02 -4.88
CA GLY A 120 -19.74 -8.49 -5.42
C GLY A 120 -20.73 -8.99 -4.36
N GLN A 121 -20.40 -8.94 -3.06
CA GLN A 121 -21.34 -9.31 -2.00
C GLN A 121 -22.47 -8.27 -1.90
N PRO A 122 -23.74 -8.71 -1.79
CA PRO A 122 -24.87 -7.81 -1.58
C PRO A 122 -24.87 -7.19 -0.17
N PHE A 123 -25.56 -6.08 0.00
CA PHE A 123 -25.55 -5.24 1.21
C PHE A 123 -26.31 -5.77 2.44
N VAL A 124 -26.54 -7.08 2.54
CA VAL A 124 -27.55 -7.65 3.47
C VAL A 124 -27.38 -7.14 4.90
N ASP A 125 -26.15 -7.11 5.42
CA ASP A 125 -25.88 -6.66 6.80
C ASP A 125 -25.04 -5.37 6.91
N PHE A 126 -24.22 -5.06 5.91
CA PHE A 126 -23.25 -3.96 6.00
C PHE A 126 -23.81 -2.62 5.46
N PRO A 127 -23.78 -1.51 6.23
CA PRO A 127 -24.45 -0.25 5.90
C PRO A 127 -23.67 0.62 4.88
N ILE A 128 -23.19 0.02 3.79
CA ILE A 128 -22.37 0.70 2.77
C ILE A 128 -23.06 1.91 2.15
N VAL A 129 -24.39 1.91 2.00
CA VAL A 129 -25.13 3.07 1.47
C VAL A 129 -24.95 4.29 2.38
N ALA A 130 -24.86 4.11 3.70
CA ALA A 130 -24.59 5.21 4.63
C ALA A 130 -23.18 5.79 4.42
N LEU A 131 -22.19 4.92 4.24
CA LEU A 131 -20.81 5.33 3.95
C LEU A 131 -20.71 6.05 2.59
N ARG A 132 -21.37 5.53 1.55
CA ARG A 132 -21.47 6.18 0.24
C ARG A 132 -22.15 7.54 0.33
N ARG A 133 -23.19 7.72 1.16
CA ARG A 133 -23.86 9.02 1.36
C ARG A 133 -22.89 10.04 1.94
N PHE A 134 -22.07 9.64 2.90
CA PHE A 134 -21.06 10.52 3.47
C PHE A 134 -19.98 10.90 2.46
N SER A 135 -19.49 9.94 1.67
CA SER A 135 -18.57 10.20 0.55
C SER A 135 -19.18 11.21 -0.44
N ALA A 136 -20.45 11.04 -0.79
CA ALA A 136 -21.17 11.94 -1.69
C ALA A 136 -21.30 13.35 -1.11
N LEU A 137 -21.50 13.49 0.21
CA LEU A 137 -21.53 14.79 0.90
C LEU A 137 -20.18 15.49 0.87
N LEU A 138 -19.09 14.76 1.12
CA LEU A 138 -17.73 15.30 1.03
C LEU A 138 -17.41 15.76 -0.40
N GLY A 139 -17.73 14.92 -1.39
CA GLY A 139 -17.58 15.26 -2.80
C GLY A 139 -18.44 16.44 -3.23
N ALA A 140 -19.67 16.55 -2.72
CA ALA A 140 -20.56 17.66 -3.03
C ALA A 140 -20.03 18.98 -2.47
N SER A 141 -19.38 18.93 -1.30
CA SER A 141 -18.77 20.07 -0.60
C SER A 141 -17.54 20.63 -1.32
N LEU A 142 -16.92 19.89 -2.24
CA LEU A 142 -15.83 20.40 -3.09
C LEU A 142 -16.26 21.61 -3.94
N VAL A 143 -17.52 21.63 -4.37
CA VAL A 143 -18.07 22.67 -5.24
C VAL A 143 -18.19 24.01 -4.51
N PRO A 144 -18.84 24.13 -3.33
CA PRO A 144 -18.84 25.39 -2.60
C PRO A 144 -17.44 25.82 -2.16
N LEU A 145 -16.55 24.89 -1.80
CA LEU A 145 -15.16 25.22 -1.47
C LEU A 145 -14.42 25.83 -2.67
N THR A 146 -14.61 25.29 -3.87
CA THR A 146 -14.07 25.85 -5.11
C THR A 146 -14.59 27.26 -5.36
N TYR A 147 -15.91 27.46 -5.26
CA TYR A 147 -16.52 28.77 -5.47
C TYR A 147 -15.95 29.81 -4.49
N ILE A 148 -15.92 29.48 -3.20
CA ILE A 148 -15.40 30.36 -2.15
C ILE A 148 -13.90 30.63 -2.37
N THR A 149 -13.11 29.63 -2.72
CA THR A 149 -11.67 29.78 -3.03
C THR A 149 -11.47 30.79 -4.16
N MET A 150 -12.18 30.64 -5.28
CA MET A 150 -12.07 31.57 -6.41
C MET A 150 -12.49 32.99 -6.02
N ARG A 151 -13.57 33.16 -5.25
CA ARG A 151 -14.05 34.49 -4.82
C ARG A 151 -13.16 35.14 -3.78
N THR A 152 -12.54 34.36 -2.89
CA THR A 152 -11.61 34.86 -1.86
C THR A 152 -10.26 35.23 -2.47
N MET A 153 -9.83 34.47 -3.47
CA MET A 153 -8.75 34.84 -4.37
C MET A 153 -9.15 35.93 -5.37
N GLY A 154 -10.26 36.67 -5.17
CA GLY A 154 -10.65 37.90 -5.89
C GLY A 154 -11.22 37.77 -7.31
N HIS A 155 -11.42 36.56 -7.82
CA HIS A 155 -11.88 36.32 -9.21
C HIS A 155 -13.38 36.64 -9.37
N SER A 156 -13.82 36.90 -10.61
CA SER A 156 -15.22 37.26 -10.85
C SER A 156 -16.18 36.11 -10.56
N ARG A 157 -17.45 36.46 -10.36
CA ARG A 157 -18.54 35.47 -10.18
C ARG A 157 -18.66 34.52 -11.35
N ALA A 158 -18.38 34.99 -12.57
CA ALA A 158 -18.45 34.16 -13.77
C ALA A 158 -17.35 33.10 -13.76
N ALA A 159 -16.11 33.46 -13.42
CA ALA A 159 -15.01 32.52 -13.29
C ALA A 159 -15.22 31.51 -12.16
N ALA A 160 -15.67 31.99 -10.98
CA ALA A 160 -16.00 31.12 -9.85
C ALA A 160 -17.14 30.14 -10.17
N THR A 161 -18.18 30.61 -10.89
CA THR A 161 -19.28 29.75 -11.36
C THR A 161 -18.77 28.74 -12.38
N LEU A 162 -17.90 29.15 -13.31
CA LEU A 162 -17.33 28.25 -14.31
C LEU A 162 -16.49 27.15 -13.65
N ALA A 163 -15.56 27.50 -12.76
CA ALA A 163 -14.73 26.52 -12.05
C ALA A 163 -15.61 25.49 -11.31
N SER A 164 -16.60 25.99 -10.58
CA SER A 164 -17.53 25.16 -9.82
C SER A 164 -18.39 24.27 -10.74
N ALA A 165 -18.87 24.81 -11.87
CA ALA A 165 -19.70 24.07 -12.81
C ALA A 165 -18.90 23.00 -13.58
N LEU A 166 -17.65 23.30 -14.00
CA LEU A 166 -16.76 22.30 -14.59
C LEU A 166 -16.50 21.14 -13.62
N LEU A 167 -16.37 21.42 -12.32
CA LEU A 167 -16.22 20.39 -11.28
C LEU A 167 -17.52 19.58 -11.03
N ILE A 168 -18.69 20.20 -11.20
CA ILE A 168 -19.99 19.49 -11.15
C ILE A 168 -20.10 18.51 -12.31
N PHE A 169 -19.73 18.92 -13.51
CA PHE A 169 -19.83 18.14 -14.76
C PHE A 169 -18.53 17.37 -15.10
N GLU A 170 -17.73 17.06 -14.08
CA GLU A 170 -16.55 16.22 -14.22
C GLU A 170 -16.88 14.80 -13.76
N ASN A 171 -16.90 13.86 -14.71
CA ASN A 171 -17.29 12.46 -14.49
C ASN A 171 -16.41 11.79 -13.42
N GLY A 172 -15.10 12.08 -13.41
CA GLY A 172 -14.17 11.47 -12.45
C GLY A 172 -14.51 11.81 -11.00
N PHE A 173 -14.85 13.07 -10.71
CA PHE A 173 -15.26 13.48 -9.35
C PHE A 173 -16.62 12.92 -8.95
N VAL A 174 -17.57 12.85 -9.89
CA VAL A 174 -18.88 12.26 -9.62
C VAL A 174 -18.72 10.77 -9.32
N THR A 175 -17.97 10.03 -10.13
CA THR A 175 -17.71 8.61 -9.88
C THR A 175 -17.00 8.41 -8.54
N GLN A 176 -15.88 9.10 -8.28
CA GLN A 176 -15.09 8.87 -7.06
C GLN A 176 -15.85 9.21 -5.78
N SER A 177 -16.66 10.27 -5.78
CA SER A 177 -17.44 10.67 -4.59
C SER A 177 -18.68 9.80 -4.32
N ARG A 178 -19.03 8.88 -5.21
CA ARG A 178 -20.17 7.96 -5.00
C ARG A 178 -19.80 6.73 -4.18
N TYR A 179 -18.53 6.34 -4.17
CA TYR A 179 -18.04 5.14 -3.49
C TYR A 179 -17.35 5.50 -2.17
N ALA A 180 -17.36 4.57 -1.21
CA ALA A 180 -16.80 4.76 0.13
C ALA A 180 -15.27 4.56 0.14
N THR A 181 -14.54 5.47 -0.49
CA THR A 181 -13.09 5.36 -0.72
C THR A 181 -12.29 6.45 0.01
N PRO A 182 -11.00 6.21 0.34
CA PRO A 182 -10.17 7.18 1.05
C PRO A 182 -9.83 8.44 0.22
N GLU A 183 -9.84 8.38 -1.11
CA GLU A 183 -9.44 9.51 -1.96
C GLU A 183 -10.40 10.70 -1.84
N VAL A 184 -11.69 10.47 -1.57
CA VAL A 184 -12.66 11.57 -1.36
C VAL A 184 -12.28 12.45 -0.18
N TYR A 185 -11.69 11.86 0.87
CA TYR A 185 -11.21 12.59 2.04
C TYR A 185 -10.02 13.47 1.69
N VAL A 186 -9.08 12.95 0.90
CA VAL A 186 -7.92 13.73 0.42
C VAL A 186 -8.38 14.92 -0.40
N LEU A 187 -9.32 14.72 -1.33
CA LEU A 187 -9.88 15.80 -2.16
C LEU A 187 -10.59 16.84 -1.30
N PHE A 188 -11.44 16.41 -0.35
CA PHE A 188 -12.19 17.31 0.52
C PHE A 188 -11.27 18.13 1.42
N PHE A 189 -10.39 17.47 2.17
CA PHE A 189 -9.47 18.15 3.06
C PHE A 189 -8.43 18.98 2.30
N GLY A 190 -8.02 18.57 1.09
CA GLY A 190 -7.18 19.38 0.22
C GLY A 190 -7.86 20.66 -0.27
N ALA A 191 -9.12 20.56 -0.72
CA ALA A 191 -9.93 21.72 -1.09
C ALA A 191 -10.16 22.65 0.10
N LEU A 192 -10.45 22.09 1.29
CA LEU A 192 -10.65 22.84 2.52
C LEU A 192 -9.36 23.53 2.98
N ALA A 193 -8.20 22.87 2.88
CA ALA A 193 -6.90 23.47 3.16
C ALA A 193 -6.62 24.66 2.24
N THR A 194 -6.85 24.49 0.93
CA THR A 194 -6.65 25.55 -0.07
C THR A 194 -7.59 26.73 0.17
N CYS A 195 -8.86 26.47 0.46
CA CYS A 195 -9.85 27.49 0.78
C CYS A 195 -9.50 28.25 2.06
N SER A 196 -9.08 27.54 3.11
CA SER A 196 -8.68 28.12 4.39
C SER A 196 -7.42 28.98 4.23
N TRP A 197 -6.44 28.51 3.47
CA TRP A 197 -5.25 29.28 3.13
C TRP A 197 -5.59 30.55 2.32
N ALA A 198 -6.51 30.46 1.35
CA ALA A 198 -6.97 31.63 0.58
C ALA A 198 -7.68 32.67 1.47
N LEU A 199 -8.53 32.20 2.40
CA LEU A 199 -9.22 33.05 3.39
C LEU A 199 -8.24 33.73 4.34
N MET A 200 -7.28 32.98 4.87
CA MET A 200 -6.20 33.51 5.72
C MET A 200 -5.40 34.59 4.98
N ASN A 201 -4.99 34.34 3.73
CA ASN A 201 -4.27 35.32 2.91
C ASN A 201 -5.06 36.60 2.71
N LYS A 202 -6.34 36.48 2.34
CA LYS A 202 -7.22 37.63 2.15
C LYS A 202 -7.32 38.49 3.43
N LEU A 203 -7.60 37.85 4.57
CA LEU A 203 -7.74 38.56 5.85
C LEU A 203 -6.43 39.20 6.31
N THR A 204 -5.29 38.55 6.02
CA THR A 204 -3.96 39.07 6.36
C THR A 204 -3.61 40.29 5.49
N GLN A 205 -4.00 40.27 4.21
CA GLN A 205 -3.86 41.43 3.32
C GLN A 205 -4.74 42.60 3.75
N GLU A 206 -6.01 42.35 4.09
CA GLU A 206 -6.93 43.37 4.63
C GLU A 206 -6.43 43.99 5.94
N SER A 207 -5.63 43.25 6.70
CA SER A 207 -5.04 43.68 7.98
C SER A 207 -3.63 44.27 7.86
N HIS A 208 -3.22 44.70 6.65
CA HIS A 208 -1.89 45.25 6.36
C HIS A 208 -0.73 44.35 6.82
N GLY A 209 -0.87 43.04 6.64
CA GLY A 209 0.16 42.05 6.98
C GLY A 209 0.20 41.64 8.46
N LYS A 210 -0.75 42.10 9.29
CA LYS A 210 -0.89 41.64 10.68
C LYS A 210 -1.75 40.38 10.74
N LEU A 211 -1.28 39.36 11.45
CA LEU A 211 -2.05 38.14 11.71
C LEU A 211 -3.15 38.44 12.75
N THR A 212 -4.39 38.60 12.29
CA THR A 212 -5.57 38.71 13.15
C THR A 212 -6.00 37.35 13.68
N ALA A 213 -6.78 37.31 14.77
CA ALA A 213 -7.30 36.05 15.32
C ALA A 213 -8.10 35.24 14.29
N GLN A 214 -8.88 35.92 13.44
CA GLN A 214 -9.63 35.28 12.35
C GLN A 214 -8.71 34.68 11.28
N ALA A 215 -7.65 35.39 10.88
CA ALA A 215 -6.65 34.83 9.96
C ALA A 215 -5.91 33.64 10.58
N GLY A 216 -5.56 33.73 11.86
CA GLY A 216 -4.95 32.64 12.63
C GLY A 216 -5.83 31.39 12.71
N PHE A 217 -7.16 31.56 12.89
CA PHE A 217 -8.11 30.45 12.85
C PHE A 217 -8.06 29.71 11.50
N TRP A 218 -8.13 30.42 10.38
CA TRP A 218 -8.06 29.80 9.05
C TRP A 218 -6.70 29.19 8.75
N GLN A 219 -5.61 29.75 9.29
CA GLN A 219 -4.28 29.16 9.21
C GLN A 219 -4.20 27.81 9.94
N ILE A 220 -4.75 27.74 11.17
CA ILE A 220 -4.84 26.50 11.94
C ILE A 220 -5.74 25.48 11.21
N MET A 221 -6.90 25.90 10.70
CA MET A 221 -7.79 25.04 9.92
C MET A 221 -7.14 24.50 8.66
N SER A 222 -6.31 25.29 7.97
CA SER A 222 -5.51 24.81 6.84
C SER A 222 -4.56 23.70 7.28
N GLY A 223 -3.88 23.86 8.41
CA GLY A 223 -2.99 22.84 8.97
C GLY A 223 -3.69 21.56 9.39
N ILE A 224 -4.81 21.68 10.10
CA ILE A 224 -5.65 20.53 10.49
C ILE A 224 -6.11 19.79 9.24
N SER A 225 -6.57 20.52 8.21
CA SER A 225 -7.02 19.92 6.96
C SER A 225 -5.90 19.15 6.24
N VAL A 226 -4.69 19.71 6.15
CA VAL A 226 -3.53 18.98 5.60
C VAL A 226 -3.23 17.72 6.43
N GLY A 227 -3.25 17.81 7.76
CA GLY A 227 -3.08 16.65 8.64
C GLY A 227 -4.12 15.57 8.42
N CYS A 228 -5.40 15.95 8.29
CA CYS A 228 -6.49 15.02 7.98
C CYS A 228 -6.33 14.38 6.59
N ALA A 229 -5.91 15.14 5.56
CA ALA A 229 -5.65 14.60 4.23
C ALA A 229 -4.56 13.50 4.27
N ILE A 230 -3.43 13.78 4.92
CA ILE A 230 -2.32 12.81 5.09
C ILE A 230 -2.78 11.59 5.89
N SER A 231 -3.62 11.80 6.91
CA SER A 231 -4.14 10.74 7.78
C SER A 231 -5.24 9.91 7.14
N ALA A 232 -5.79 10.32 6.01
CA ALA A 232 -6.70 9.51 5.19
C ALA A 232 -5.95 8.69 4.14
N LYS A 233 -4.95 9.30 3.48
CA LYS A 233 -4.08 8.65 2.48
C LYS A 233 -2.78 9.43 2.33
N TRP A 234 -1.65 8.75 2.11
CA TRP A 234 -0.35 9.43 1.96
C TRP A 234 -0.25 10.35 0.72
N THR A 235 -1.17 10.23 -0.25
CA THR A 235 -1.28 11.20 -1.36
C THR A 235 -1.65 12.60 -0.87
N GLY A 236 -2.23 12.74 0.33
CA GLY A 236 -2.43 14.03 1.00
C GLY A 236 -1.14 14.79 1.30
N VAL A 237 0.03 14.15 1.33
CA VAL A 237 1.33 14.84 1.52
C VAL A 237 1.59 15.83 0.38
N LEU A 238 1.03 15.61 -0.81
CA LEU A 238 1.20 16.48 -1.98
C LEU A 238 0.60 17.89 -1.78
N MET A 239 -0.31 18.04 -0.81
CA MET A 239 -0.87 19.33 -0.41
C MET A 239 0.17 20.28 0.16
N ILE A 240 1.21 19.74 0.82
CA ILE A 240 2.28 20.54 1.40
C ILE A 240 3.04 21.29 0.29
N PRO A 241 3.74 20.62 -0.65
CA PRO A 241 4.46 21.34 -1.71
C PRO A 241 3.53 22.20 -2.57
N ALA A 242 2.27 21.78 -2.79
CA ALA A 242 1.29 22.56 -3.55
C ALA A 242 1.02 23.95 -2.94
N LEU A 243 0.85 24.05 -1.62
CA LEU A 243 0.68 25.34 -0.94
C LEU A 243 1.99 26.10 -0.78
N TRP A 244 3.09 25.37 -0.53
CA TRP A 244 4.39 25.96 -0.26
C TRP A 244 4.99 26.73 -1.45
N VAL A 245 4.73 26.31 -2.69
CA VAL A 245 5.15 27.09 -3.86
C VAL A 245 4.56 28.51 -3.82
N SER A 246 3.27 28.64 -3.50
CA SER A 246 2.64 29.97 -3.43
C SER A 246 3.11 30.77 -2.21
N ILE A 247 3.35 30.12 -1.07
CA ILE A 247 3.86 30.78 0.16
C ILE A 247 5.27 31.32 -0.08
N LEU A 248 6.14 30.52 -0.71
CA LEU A 248 7.51 30.93 -1.03
C LEU A 248 7.55 32.03 -2.08
N ASN A 249 6.69 31.95 -3.12
CA ASN A 249 6.57 33.00 -4.12
C ASN A 249 6.15 34.35 -3.50
N ASP A 250 5.13 34.35 -2.62
CA ASP A 250 4.70 35.56 -1.92
C ASP A 250 5.77 36.09 -0.95
N SER A 251 6.47 35.20 -0.24
CA SER A 251 7.57 35.58 0.66
C SER A 251 8.77 36.16 -0.10
N TRP A 252 9.09 35.60 -1.27
CA TRP A 252 10.14 36.10 -2.15
C TRP A 252 9.82 37.51 -2.66
N ASN A 253 8.60 37.73 -3.14
CA ASN A 253 8.17 39.05 -3.61
C ASN A 253 8.25 40.11 -2.49
N LYS A 254 7.81 39.75 -1.27
CA LYS A 254 7.93 40.63 -0.09
C LYS A 254 9.37 40.93 0.30
N LEU A 255 10.30 39.98 0.10
CA LEU A 255 11.73 40.17 0.37
C LEU A 255 12.38 41.13 -0.63
N CYS A 256 11.92 41.15 -1.87
CA CYS A 256 12.39 42.08 -2.90
C CYS A 256 11.92 43.54 -2.68
N GLU A 257 10.92 43.77 -1.82
CA GLU A 257 10.41 45.10 -1.48
C GLU A 257 11.22 45.73 -0.33
N LYS A 258 11.85 46.90 -0.58
CA LYS A 258 12.74 47.59 0.38
C LYS A 258 12.06 48.03 1.70
N HIS A 259 10.73 48.11 1.73
CA HIS A 259 9.98 48.62 2.88
C HIS A 259 9.62 47.54 3.92
N ASN A 260 9.78 46.25 3.58
CA ASN A 260 9.40 45.16 4.46
C ASN A 260 10.55 44.76 5.39
N SER A 261 10.25 44.59 6.68
CA SER A 261 11.23 44.08 7.64
C SER A 261 11.42 42.57 7.47
N ILE A 262 12.68 42.13 7.36
CA ILE A 262 13.08 40.71 7.30
C ILE A 262 12.48 39.93 8.50
N LYS A 263 12.42 40.53 9.69
CA LYS A 263 11.85 39.90 10.89
C LYS A 263 10.38 39.52 10.69
N SER A 264 9.60 40.35 9.99
CA SER A 264 8.19 40.07 9.69
C SER A 264 8.05 38.90 8.72
N ILE A 265 8.91 38.85 7.70
CA ILE A 265 8.92 37.77 6.70
C ILE A 265 9.31 36.44 7.35
N VAL A 266 10.37 36.42 8.16
CA VAL A 266 10.79 35.22 8.89
C VAL A 266 9.70 34.76 9.85
N LYS A 267 9.07 35.67 10.59
CA LYS A 267 7.92 35.33 11.46
C LYS A 267 6.79 34.69 10.65
N ASN A 268 6.45 35.24 9.49
CA ASN A 268 5.41 34.68 8.62
C ASN A 268 5.76 33.26 8.15
N ILE A 269 6.98 33.05 7.64
CA ILE A 269 7.46 31.72 7.23
C ILE A 269 7.39 30.73 8.39
N VAL A 270 7.88 31.11 9.58
CA VAL A 270 7.82 30.25 10.78
C VAL A 270 6.37 29.89 11.13
N THR A 271 5.43 30.83 11.09
CA THR A 271 4.01 30.51 11.33
C THR A 271 3.45 29.55 10.29
N HIS A 272 3.86 29.66 9.02
CA HIS A 272 3.49 28.69 7.98
C HIS A 272 4.13 27.32 8.21
N VAL A 273 5.39 27.22 8.64
CA VAL A 273 6.02 25.94 9.04
C VAL A 273 5.24 25.29 10.18
N LEU A 274 4.94 26.05 11.24
CA LEU A 274 4.22 25.53 12.40
C LEU A 274 2.81 25.02 12.01
N SER A 275 2.10 25.75 11.15
CA SER A 275 0.75 25.40 10.73
C SER A 275 0.68 24.34 9.64
N THR A 276 1.60 24.28 8.67
CA THR A 276 1.50 23.38 7.51
C THR A 276 2.46 22.20 7.54
N MET A 277 3.35 22.11 8.55
CA MET A 277 4.24 20.96 8.77
C MET A 277 4.05 20.35 10.15
N LEU A 278 4.26 21.14 11.22
CA LEU A 278 4.22 20.64 12.60
C LEU A 278 2.81 20.24 13.03
N LEU A 279 1.81 21.09 12.79
CA LEU A 279 0.43 20.81 13.15
C LEU A 279 -0.16 19.58 12.40
N PRO A 280 0.04 19.41 11.08
CA PRO A 280 -0.33 18.17 10.38
C PRO A 280 0.31 16.92 10.98
N LEU A 281 1.59 16.99 11.38
CA LEU A 281 2.27 15.89 12.06
C LEU A 281 1.60 15.56 13.40
N CYS A 282 1.26 16.57 14.21
CA CYS A 282 0.54 16.36 15.47
C CYS A 282 -0.84 15.70 15.25
N VAL A 283 -1.59 16.15 14.24
CA VAL A 283 -2.89 15.57 13.87
C VAL A 283 -2.72 14.11 13.45
N TYR A 284 -1.72 13.82 12.60
CA TYR A 284 -1.42 12.46 12.15
C TYR A 284 -1.08 11.53 13.33
N LEU A 285 -0.20 11.97 14.23
CA LEU A 285 0.16 11.21 15.43
C LEU A 285 -1.04 11.01 16.37
N ALA A 286 -1.90 12.02 16.53
CA ALA A 286 -3.10 11.91 17.35
C ALA A 286 -4.11 10.89 16.81
N ILE A 287 -4.32 10.86 15.49
CA ILE A 287 -5.21 9.89 14.84
C ILE A 287 -4.64 8.47 14.99
N PHE A 288 -3.32 8.28 14.84
CA PHE A 288 -2.70 6.98 15.10
C PHE A 288 -2.80 6.54 16.56
N GLN A 289 -2.71 7.48 17.50
CA GLN A 289 -2.95 7.16 18.91
C GLN A 289 -4.39 6.67 19.14
N ILE A 290 -5.38 7.31 18.52
CA ILE A 290 -6.78 6.87 18.56
C ILE A 290 -6.92 5.48 17.93
N HIS A 291 -6.30 5.26 16.77
CA HIS A 291 -6.27 3.96 16.11
C HIS A 291 -5.75 2.86 17.05
N PHE A 292 -4.56 3.00 17.63
CA PHE A 292 -4.00 2.00 18.54
C PHE A 292 -4.82 1.77 19.81
N ASN A 293 -5.53 2.78 20.31
CA ASN A 293 -6.42 2.63 21.46
C ASN A 293 -7.69 1.83 21.14
N LEU A 294 -8.15 1.86 19.88
CA LEU A 294 -9.38 1.18 19.44
C LEU A 294 -9.16 -0.28 19.00
N ILE A 295 -7.93 -0.66 18.67
CA ILE A 295 -7.58 -2.02 18.25
C ILE A 295 -6.59 -2.71 19.21
N PRO A 296 -6.97 -2.94 20.49
CA PRO A 296 -6.09 -3.56 21.47
C PRO A 296 -6.00 -5.09 21.34
N ASN A 297 -6.97 -5.73 20.66
CA ASN A 297 -7.08 -7.19 20.64
C ASN A 297 -6.23 -7.81 19.55
N ALA A 298 -5.87 -9.08 19.75
CA ALA A 298 -5.22 -9.90 18.77
C ALA A 298 -6.07 -9.99 17.50
N GLY A 299 -5.46 -9.73 16.35
CA GLY A 299 -6.15 -9.67 15.08
C GLY A 299 -5.47 -10.48 13.99
N ASP A 300 -5.97 -10.27 12.79
CA ASP A 300 -5.64 -11.13 11.66
C ASP A 300 -4.21 -10.92 11.13
N HIS A 301 -3.56 -9.81 11.52
CA HIS A 301 -2.20 -9.44 11.08
C HIS A 301 -1.13 -9.64 12.16
N ASP A 302 -1.45 -10.34 13.25
CA ASP A 302 -0.57 -10.48 14.42
C ASP A 302 0.71 -11.30 14.18
N LEU A 303 0.72 -12.22 13.20
CA LEU A 303 1.95 -12.97 12.89
C LEU A 303 2.94 -12.14 12.04
N LEU A 304 2.50 -11.01 11.50
CA LEU A 304 3.32 -10.12 10.65
C LEU A 304 4.17 -9.15 11.47
N VAL A 305 3.80 -8.95 12.73
CA VAL A 305 4.48 -8.05 13.66
C VAL A 305 5.56 -8.78 14.47
N SER A 306 6.43 -7.99 15.09
CA SER A 306 7.43 -8.45 16.03
C SER A 306 6.79 -9.13 17.23
N PRO A 307 7.47 -10.10 17.88
CA PRO A 307 6.97 -10.73 19.11
C PRO A 307 6.58 -9.71 20.18
N HIS A 308 7.36 -8.64 20.32
CA HIS A 308 7.08 -7.55 21.25
C HIS A 308 5.72 -6.88 21.00
N LEU A 309 5.38 -6.59 19.74
CA LEU A 309 4.07 -6.02 19.40
C LEU A 309 2.97 -7.07 19.51
N LYS A 310 3.19 -8.28 18.99
CA LYS A 310 2.24 -9.41 19.05
C LYS A 310 1.73 -9.66 20.46
N TYR A 311 2.64 -9.84 21.42
CA TYR A 311 2.29 -10.15 22.81
C TYR A 311 1.93 -8.91 23.65
N SER A 312 2.03 -7.70 23.07
CA SER A 312 1.45 -6.50 23.68
C SER A 312 -0.06 -6.37 23.42
N LEU A 313 -0.61 -7.15 22.47
CA LEU A 313 -2.02 -7.18 22.12
C LEU A 313 -2.78 -8.14 23.05
N GLN A 314 -4.02 -7.80 23.38
CA GLN A 314 -4.89 -8.59 24.25
C GLN A 314 -5.36 -9.85 23.50
N GLY A 315 -5.26 -11.03 24.13
CA GLY A 315 -5.66 -12.31 23.53
C GLY A 315 -4.48 -13.15 23.01
N ASN A 316 -3.30 -12.56 22.84
CA ASN A 316 -2.06 -13.32 22.68
C ASN A 316 -1.41 -13.52 24.06
N SER A 317 -1.11 -14.76 24.42
CA SER A 317 -0.34 -15.10 25.62
C SER A 317 0.91 -15.87 25.22
N LEU A 318 2.04 -15.50 25.83
CA LEU A 318 3.27 -16.29 25.82
C LEU A 318 3.52 -16.77 27.23
N GLU A 319 3.83 -18.05 27.40
CA GLU A 319 4.30 -18.56 28.68
C GLU A 319 5.62 -17.87 29.06
N PRO A 320 5.76 -17.40 30.32
CA PRO A 320 7.01 -16.79 30.77
C PRO A 320 8.21 -17.71 30.51
N SER A 321 9.30 -17.15 29.99
CA SER A 321 10.51 -17.89 29.65
C SER A 321 11.55 -17.76 30.75
N GLN A 322 12.36 -18.80 30.96
CA GLN A 322 13.55 -18.68 31.80
C GLN A 322 14.57 -17.74 31.13
N PRO A 323 15.30 -16.88 31.87
CA PRO A 323 16.13 -15.83 31.26
C PRO A 323 17.46 -16.34 30.68
N ASN A 324 18.08 -17.35 31.30
CA ASN A 324 19.39 -17.88 30.89
C ASN A 324 19.22 -19.28 30.28
N ILE A 325 19.96 -19.55 29.22
CA ILE A 325 19.94 -20.83 28.53
C ILE A 325 21.15 -21.66 28.99
N ALA A 326 20.88 -22.85 29.49
CA ALA A 326 21.89 -23.83 29.89
C ALA A 326 21.88 -25.07 28.99
N TYR A 327 22.96 -25.84 29.00
CA TYR A 327 22.99 -27.14 28.34
C TYR A 327 21.90 -28.04 28.95
N GLY A 328 21.08 -28.68 28.11
CA GLY A 328 19.88 -29.40 28.53
C GLY A 328 18.57 -28.61 28.38
N SER A 329 18.65 -27.28 28.19
CA SER A 329 17.45 -26.46 28.00
C SER A 329 16.72 -26.84 26.72
N GLN A 330 15.40 -26.89 26.81
CA GLN A 330 14.48 -26.96 25.69
C GLN A 330 14.15 -25.53 25.27
N ILE A 331 14.40 -25.20 24.00
CA ILE A 331 14.28 -23.84 23.47
C ILE A 331 13.42 -23.82 22.21
N VAL A 332 12.73 -22.70 22.00
CA VAL A 332 11.99 -22.40 20.78
C VAL A 332 12.67 -21.23 20.09
N ILE A 333 13.20 -21.46 18.88
CA ILE A 333 13.98 -20.48 18.13
C ILE A 333 13.08 -19.84 17.07
N ARG A 334 13.01 -18.50 17.06
CA ARG A 334 12.29 -17.70 16.08
C ARG A 334 13.28 -16.93 15.19
N HIS A 335 12.97 -16.82 13.90
CA HIS A 335 13.72 -15.96 13.00
C HIS A 335 13.32 -14.49 13.19
N ASP A 336 14.31 -13.60 13.33
CA ASP A 336 14.09 -12.15 13.53
C ASP A 336 13.85 -11.43 12.18
N GLY A 337 14.47 -11.92 11.10
CA GLY A 337 14.44 -11.27 9.80
C GLY A 337 13.19 -11.48 8.96
N THR A 338 12.39 -12.52 9.23
CA THR A 338 11.20 -12.88 8.45
C THR A 338 10.00 -13.21 9.33
N VAL A 339 8.82 -13.09 8.74
CA VAL A 339 7.54 -13.52 9.33
C VAL A 339 7.33 -15.04 9.26
N GLY A 340 8.37 -15.82 8.94
CA GLY A 340 8.29 -17.27 8.79
C GLY A 340 8.11 -18.04 10.08
N GLY A 341 8.35 -17.38 11.22
CA GLY A 341 8.13 -17.94 12.55
C GLY A 341 9.32 -18.72 13.09
N TYR A 342 9.03 -19.94 13.52
CA TYR A 342 9.89 -20.78 14.35
C TYR A 342 10.66 -21.81 13.52
N LEU A 343 11.88 -22.11 13.96
CA LEU A 343 12.65 -23.23 13.45
C LEU A 343 11.91 -24.52 13.76
N HIS A 344 11.50 -25.25 12.72
CA HIS A 344 10.54 -26.33 12.82
C HIS A 344 11.01 -27.56 12.04
N SER A 345 10.68 -28.75 12.53
CA SER A 345 10.92 -30.00 11.80
C SER A 345 9.79 -31.00 12.03
N HIS A 346 9.42 -31.74 10.98
CA HIS A 346 8.32 -32.70 11.02
C HIS A 346 8.70 -34.00 10.30
N ARG A 347 7.81 -35.00 10.28
CA ARG A 347 8.13 -36.36 9.76
C ARG A 347 8.46 -36.42 8.27
N LYS A 348 8.06 -35.41 7.50
CA LYS A 348 8.27 -35.35 6.06
C LYS A 348 9.76 -35.25 5.74
N ARG A 349 10.10 -35.74 4.56
CA ARG A 349 11.45 -35.72 4.02
C ARG A 349 11.45 -34.97 2.71
N PHE A 350 12.57 -34.33 2.47
CA PHE A 350 12.87 -33.65 1.23
C PHE A 350 12.71 -34.63 0.04
N THR A 351 11.98 -34.21 -1.00
CA THR A 351 11.75 -35.04 -2.20
C THR A 351 12.95 -35.03 -3.18
N GLY A 352 13.74 -33.96 -3.17
CA GLY A 352 15.07 -33.86 -3.80
C GLY A 352 16.17 -33.60 -2.76
N GLY A 353 17.38 -33.29 -3.21
CA GLY A 353 18.51 -33.01 -2.29
C GLY A 353 18.98 -34.26 -1.56
N SER A 354 19.23 -34.17 -0.25
CA SER A 354 19.69 -35.29 0.57
C SER A 354 18.60 -36.29 0.96
N THR A 355 17.33 -35.96 0.71
CA THR A 355 16.14 -36.74 1.14
C THR A 355 16.03 -36.97 2.65
N GLN A 356 16.73 -36.16 3.44
CA GLN A 356 16.67 -36.20 4.90
C GLN A 356 15.39 -35.50 5.42
N GLN A 357 15.19 -35.52 6.74
CA GLN A 357 14.04 -34.89 7.39
C GLN A 357 14.06 -33.38 7.16
N GLU A 358 12.91 -32.82 6.81
CA GLU A 358 12.79 -31.40 6.48
C GLU A 358 12.98 -30.51 7.72
N VAL A 359 13.75 -29.43 7.55
CA VAL A 359 13.81 -28.32 8.49
C VAL A 359 13.32 -27.08 7.77
N THR A 360 12.34 -26.42 8.38
CA THR A 360 11.58 -25.33 7.76
C THR A 360 11.31 -24.23 8.79
N LEU A 361 10.73 -23.11 8.34
CA LEU A 361 10.18 -22.09 9.21
C LEU A 361 8.64 -22.17 9.24
N TYR A 362 8.10 -22.32 10.44
CA TYR A 362 6.67 -22.49 10.68
C TYR A 362 6.12 -21.37 11.59
N PRO A 363 5.05 -20.64 11.20
CA PRO A 363 4.59 -19.45 11.91
C PRO A 363 3.80 -19.73 13.21
N HIS A 364 3.33 -20.96 13.41
CA HIS A 364 2.50 -21.32 14.57
C HIS A 364 3.32 -22.06 15.64
N ILE A 365 2.83 -22.01 16.88
CA ILE A 365 3.47 -22.69 18.02
C ILE A 365 3.12 -24.18 17.94
N ASP A 366 4.14 -25.05 18.03
CA ASP A 366 4.03 -26.51 17.96
C ASP A 366 5.17 -27.13 18.79
N ILE A 367 4.95 -28.34 19.31
CA ILE A 367 5.96 -29.19 19.95
C ILE A 367 7.12 -29.47 18.99
N ASN A 368 6.85 -29.55 17.69
CA ASN A 368 7.86 -29.67 16.62
C ASN A 368 8.77 -28.44 16.46
N ASN A 369 8.53 -27.36 17.22
CA ASN A 369 9.41 -26.19 17.24
C ASN A 369 10.44 -26.26 18.39
N ILE A 370 10.38 -27.29 19.24
CA ILE A 370 11.22 -27.42 20.42
C ILE A 370 12.55 -28.10 20.06
N TRP A 371 13.65 -27.46 20.44
CA TRP A 371 15.01 -27.95 20.26
C TRP A 371 15.71 -28.04 21.61
N THR A 372 16.40 -29.15 21.88
CA THR A 372 17.20 -29.33 23.10
C THR A 372 18.65 -28.97 22.83
N VAL A 373 19.24 -28.16 23.69
CA VAL A 373 20.64 -27.70 23.54
C VAL A 373 21.60 -28.70 24.18
N HIS A 374 22.56 -29.19 23.42
CA HIS A 374 23.62 -30.09 23.89
C HIS A 374 25.01 -29.51 23.63
N LYS A 375 26.00 -30.01 24.37
CA LYS A 375 27.41 -29.78 24.05
C LYS A 375 27.78 -30.51 22.75
N ASN A 376 28.84 -30.03 22.09
CA ASN A 376 29.39 -30.67 20.90
C ASN A 376 29.79 -32.14 21.13
N THR A 377 30.40 -32.46 22.27
CA THR A 377 30.95 -33.81 22.56
C THR A 377 30.02 -34.69 23.39
N GLN A 378 29.12 -34.11 24.17
CA GLN A 378 28.31 -34.85 25.15
C GLN A 378 26.82 -34.53 24.98
N ILE A 379 25.98 -35.57 25.11
CA ILE A 379 24.53 -35.41 25.26
C ILE A 379 24.27 -35.03 26.72
N TRP A 380 23.35 -34.12 26.96
CA TRP A 380 22.99 -33.68 28.29
C TRP A 380 22.44 -34.84 29.14
N ASN A 381 22.76 -34.85 30.43
CA ASN A 381 22.22 -35.77 31.41
C ASN A 381 21.80 -34.98 32.66
N SER A 382 20.58 -35.20 33.16
CA SER A 382 20.02 -34.51 34.33
C SER A 382 20.83 -34.69 35.62
N SER A 383 21.79 -35.62 35.69
CA SER A 383 22.74 -35.74 36.81
C SER A 383 23.88 -34.73 36.78
N GLN A 384 24.09 -34.02 35.67
CA GLN A 384 25.17 -33.03 35.52
C GLN A 384 24.77 -31.69 36.19
N PRO A 385 25.74 -30.90 36.69
CA PRO A 385 25.47 -29.57 37.20
C PRO A 385 25.05 -28.62 36.07
N VAL A 386 24.16 -27.66 36.38
CA VAL A 386 23.75 -26.62 35.43
C VAL A 386 24.96 -25.85 34.91
N GLU A 387 25.13 -25.85 33.60
CA GLU A 387 26.14 -25.05 32.91
C GLU A 387 25.50 -24.17 31.84
N PHE A 388 25.68 -22.86 31.97
CA PHE A 388 25.14 -21.89 31.02
C PHE A 388 25.90 -21.89 29.70
N VAL A 389 25.16 -21.80 28.59
CA VAL A 389 25.74 -21.65 27.25
C VAL A 389 26.26 -20.23 27.08
N ARG A 390 27.48 -20.09 26.56
CA ARG A 390 28.14 -18.80 26.39
C ARG A 390 28.40 -18.46 24.93
N ASN A 391 28.66 -17.20 24.67
CA ASN A 391 29.03 -16.72 23.33
C ASN A 391 30.30 -17.45 22.82
N LEU A 392 30.26 -17.87 21.56
CA LEU A 392 31.27 -18.68 20.87
C LEU A 392 31.34 -20.15 21.29
N ASP A 393 30.43 -20.62 22.15
CA ASP A 393 30.31 -22.06 22.43
C ASP A 393 29.83 -22.82 21.18
N GLN A 394 30.34 -24.04 21.02
CA GLN A 394 29.93 -24.95 19.97
C GLN A 394 28.87 -25.92 20.53
N ILE A 395 27.67 -25.85 19.96
CA ILE A 395 26.48 -26.54 20.43
C ILE A 395 25.95 -27.51 19.37
N ARG A 396 25.11 -28.45 19.82
CA ARG A 396 24.22 -29.25 18.98
C ARG A 396 22.78 -28.97 19.38
N LEU A 397 21.89 -28.88 18.39
CA LEU A 397 20.46 -28.73 18.61
C LEU A 397 19.77 -30.04 18.23
N GLU A 398 19.20 -30.74 19.22
CA GLU A 398 18.41 -31.96 19.01
C GLU A 398 16.92 -31.60 18.94
N HIS A 399 16.26 -31.96 17.84
CA HIS A 399 14.82 -31.78 17.68
C HIS A 399 14.08 -32.67 18.68
N PHE A 400 13.21 -32.07 19.50
CA PHE A 400 12.57 -32.73 20.64
C PHE A 400 11.77 -33.98 20.23
N ALA A 401 10.93 -33.88 19.19
CA ALA A 401 10.03 -34.96 18.82
C ALA A 401 10.71 -36.10 18.03
N SER A 402 11.77 -35.80 17.26
CA SER A 402 12.43 -36.81 16.41
C SER A 402 13.77 -37.29 16.94
N THR A 403 14.34 -36.63 17.96
CA THR A 403 15.70 -36.85 18.49
C THR A 403 16.83 -36.71 17.45
N ARG A 404 16.52 -36.11 16.30
CA ARG A 404 17.50 -35.83 15.23
C ARG A 404 18.15 -34.47 15.45
N LYS A 405 19.39 -34.29 14.99
CA LYS A 405 20.15 -33.06 15.18
C LYS A 405 20.01 -32.13 13.99
N LEU A 406 20.03 -30.83 14.25
CA LEU A 406 20.12 -29.83 13.20
C LEU A 406 21.46 -29.99 12.46
N HIS A 407 21.38 -30.21 11.15
CA HIS A 407 22.50 -30.66 10.34
C HIS A 407 22.60 -29.83 9.04
N SER A 408 23.80 -29.66 8.52
CA SER A 408 24.01 -29.08 7.18
C SER A 408 25.17 -29.74 6.45
N HIS A 409 25.01 -29.94 5.14
CA HIS A 409 25.96 -30.67 4.29
C HIS A 409 26.08 -30.03 2.89
N ASP A 410 26.88 -30.62 2.00
CA ASP A 410 27.14 -30.08 0.65
C ASP A 410 26.05 -30.46 -0.37
N HIS A 411 24.79 -30.21 -0.01
CA HIS A 411 23.67 -30.33 -0.94
C HIS A 411 23.03 -28.97 -1.16
N ARG A 412 22.55 -28.75 -2.38
CA ARG A 412 21.82 -27.54 -2.72
C ARG A 412 20.41 -27.60 -2.13
N PRO A 413 19.91 -26.51 -1.53
CA PRO A 413 18.51 -26.41 -1.15
C PRO A 413 17.59 -26.50 -2.38
N GLN A 414 16.43 -27.12 -2.20
CA GLN A 414 15.49 -27.38 -3.28
C GLN A 414 14.89 -26.12 -3.90
N MET A 415 14.60 -25.08 -3.11
CA MET A 415 13.91 -23.89 -3.64
C MET A 415 14.92 -22.88 -4.18
N THR A 416 15.92 -22.49 -3.39
CA THR A 416 16.84 -21.42 -3.80
C THR A 416 17.92 -21.92 -4.76
N ASN A 417 18.39 -23.16 -4.62
CA ASN A 417 19.37 -23.82 -5.50
C ASN A 417 20.58 -22.94 -5.94
N LYS A 418 21.08 -22.09 -5.04
CA LYS A 418 22.24 -21.20 -5.28
C LYS A 418 23.54 -21.77 -4.71
N LYS A 419 24.70 -21.31 -5.20
CA LYS A 419 26.01 -21.88 -4.80
C LYS A 419 26.41 -21.53 -3.37
N GLU A 420 25.93 -20.41 -2.90
CA GLU A 420 26.23 -19.86 -1.60
C GLU A 420 25.40 -20.53 -0.49
N HIS A 421 24.37 -21.30 -0.86
CA HIS A 421 23.44 -21.94 0.06
C HIS A 421 23.63 -23.44 0.11
N ASN A 422 23.65 -23.96 1.33
CA ASN A 422 23.62 -25.39 1.64
C ASN A 422 22.29 -25.76 2.28
N GLU A 423 21.83 -26.98 2.00
CA GLU A 423 20.65 -27.59 2.58
C GLU A 423 20.83 -27.75 4.11
N VAL A 424 19.76 -27.50 4.85
CA VAL A 424 19.68 -27.70 6.30
C VAL A 424 18.60 -28.72 6.57
N THR A 425 18.92 -29.71 7.38
CA THR A 425 18.09 -30.89 7.62
C THR A 425 18.10 -31.27 9.10
N ALA A 426 17.23 -32.20 9.48
CA ALA A 426 17.34 -32.89 10.76
C ALA A 426 17.88 -34.32 10.53
N TYR A 427 19.09 -34.59 10.99
CA TYR A 427 19.80 -35.84 10.70
C TYR A 427 20.46 -36.47 11.95
N GLY A 428 20.79 -37.74 11.82
CA GLY A 428 21.40 -38.54 12.90
C GLY A 428 20.38 -38.99 13.95
N ASP A 429 20.64 -40.13 14.56
CA ASP A 429 20.00 -40.60 15.80
C ASP A 429 20.99 -40.48 16.95
N ARG A 430 20.62 -40.78 18.20
CA ARG A 430 21.53 -40.66 19.35
C ARG A 430 22.86 -41.44 19.24
N LEU A 431 22.93 -42.47 18.38
CA LEU A 431 24.12 -43.29 18.19
C LEU A 431 25.08 -42.68 17.15
N ILE A 432 24.54 -41.94 16.19
CA ILE A 432 25.32 -41.25 15.15
C ILE A 432 25.78 -39.89 15.68
N GLN A 433 27.10 -39.71 15.75
CA GLN A 433 27.72 -38.42 16.03
C GLN A 433 28.48 -37.95 14.78
N ASP A 434 28.04 -36.82 14.22
CA ASP A 434 28.69 -36.16 13.09
C ASP A 434 29.17 -34.77 13.52
N SER A 435 30.34 -34.36 13.04
CA SER A 435 30.85 -33.00 13.25
C SER A 435 30.06 -31.95 12.44
N HIS A 436 29.33 -32.37 11.40
CA HIS A 436 28.39 -31.54 10.64
C HIS A 436 27.09 -31.21 11.39
N ASP A 437 26.96 -31.64 12.64
CA ASP A 437 25.87 -31.24 13.54
C ASP A 437 26.29 -30.04 14.43
N TYR A 438 27.53 -29.57 14.30
CA TYR A 438 28.09 -28.55 15.18
C TYR A 438 27.81 -27.13 14.70
N TRP A 439 27.21 -26.34 15.58
CA TRP A 439 26.89 -24.93 15.37
C TRP A 439 27.56 -24.08 16.44
N THR A 440 28.29 -23.04 16.04
CA THR A 440 28.83 -22.06 16.96
C THR A 440 27.82 -20.95 17.21
N LEU A 441 27.48 -20.73 18.47
CA LEU A 441 26.64 -19.61 18.90
C LEU A 441 27.41 -18.30 18.79
N ARG A 442 26.84 -17.31 18.11
CA ARG A 442 27.37 -15.95 18.07
C ARG A 442 26.30 -14.98 18.54
N VAL A 443 26.47 -14.42 19.73
CA VAL A 443 25.60 -13.36 20.24
C VAL A 443 25.83 -12.10 19.42
N LEU A 444 24.74 -11.39 19.11
CA LEU A 444 24.77 -10.10 18.43
C LEU A 444 24.53 -8.97 19.44
N ASP A 445 25.21 -7.85 19.23
CA ASP A 445 24.94 -6.61 19.96
C ASP A 445 23.72 -5.85 19.38
N ASP A 446 23.38 -4.71 19.99
CA ASP A 446 22.24 -3.88 19.57
C ASP A 446 22.39 -3.32 18.14
N ASP A 447 23.63 -3.17 17.66
CA ASP A 447 23.95 -2.73 16.29
C ASP A 447 23.95 -3.90 15.28
N GLY A 448 23.70 -5.13 15.74
CA GLY A 448 23.67 -6.34 14.92
C GLY A 448 25.06 -6.87 14.54
N LEU A 449 26.11 -6.37 15.20
CA LEU A 449 27.48 -6.84 15.08
C LEU A 449 27.76 -7.99 16.05
N HIS A 450 28.85 -8.71 15.80
CA HIS A 450 29.24 -9.84 16.65
C HIS A 450 29.82 -9.35 17.96
N GLU A 451 29.22 -9.80 19.06
CA GLU A 451 29.79 -9.60 20.38
C GLU A 451 31.13 -10.34 20.51
N LYS A 452 32.16 -9.63 20.99
CA LYS A 452 33.51 -10.17 21.14
C LYS A 452 33.71 -10.83 22.51
N ASN A 453 32.92 -10.43 23.50
CA ASN A 453 33.04 -10.97 24.84
C ASN A 453 32.53 -12.43 24.90
N LYS A 454 33.42 -13.35 25.30
CA LYS A 454 33.11 -14.79 25.46
C LYS A 454 32.29 -15.10 26.72
N ASN A 455 32.31 -14.22 27.72
CA ASN A 455 31.63 -14.46 28.99
C ASN A 455 30.14 -14.11 28.97
N ILE A 456 29.61 -13.62 27.83
CA ILE A 456 28.19 -13.32 27.69
C ILE A 456 27.41 -14.64 27.68
N THR A 457 26.46 -14.77 28.61
CA THR A 457 25.53 -15.89 28.65
C THR A 457 24.46 -15.74 27.57
N TRP A 458 24.03 -16.87 27.02
CA TRP A 458 22.91 -16.92 26.09
C TRP A 458 21.59 -16.74 26.84
N LYS A 459 20.77 -15.81 26.36
CA LYS A 459 19.51 -15.38 26.99
C LYS A 459 18.34 -15.45 26.03
N SER A 460 17.14 -15.62 26.59
CA SER A 460 15.88 -15.60 25.86
C SER A 460 15.33 -14.17 25.65
N LEU A 461 14.36 -14.04 24.73
CA LEU A 461 13.61 -12.84 24.33
C LEU A 461 14.41 -11.71 23.67
N ASN A 462 15.19 -10.96 24.45
CA ASN A 462 15.76 -9.69 23.99
C ASN A 462 17.14 -9.82 23.33
N GLN A 463 17.73 -11.02 23.35
CA GLN A 463 19.06 -11.25 22.81
C GLN A 463 18.99 -11.87 21.41
N LYS A 464 19.55 -11.16 20.43
CA LYS A 464 19.72 -11.67 19.08
C LYS A 464 20.98 -12.51 18.98
N PHE A 465 20.94 -13.58 18.20
CA PHE A 465 22.09 -14.43 17.95
C PHE A 465 22.12 -14.94 16.51
N ARG A 466 23.26 -15.51 16.14
CA ARG A 466 23.50 -16.21 14.87
C ARG A 466 24.10 -17.58 15.16
N LEU A 467 23.69 -18.59 14.40
CA LEU A 467 24.32 -19.90 14.40
C LEU A 467 25.22 -20.02 13.17
N THR A 468 26.51 -20.23 13.39
CA THR A 468 27.48 -20.49 12.31
C THR A 468 27.88 -21.95 12.30
N HIS A 469 27.64 -22.62 11.19
CA HIS A 469 27.99 -24.02 10.99
C HIS A 469 29.52 -24.21 10.93
N VAL A 470 30.00 -25.42 11.26
CA VAL A 470 31.44 -25.76 11.20
C VAL A 470 32.08 -25.53 9.83
N ARG A 471 31.28 -25.58 8.75
CA ARG A 471 31.72 -25.32 7.37
C ARG A 471 31.78 -23.83 6.99
N GLY A 472 31.54 -22.91 7.93
CA GLY A 472 31.68 -21.47 7.73
C GLY A 472 30.46 -20.78 7.09
N CYS A 473 29.32 -21.44 6.99
CA CYS A 473 28.04 -20.84 6.60
C CYS A 473 27.20 -20.49 7.84
N ALA A 474 26.26 -19.57 7.72
CA ALA A 474 25.33 -19.20 8.80
C ALA A 474 23.92 -19.74 8.51
N LEU A 475 23.21 -20.15 9.57
CA LEU A 475 21.80 -20.52 9.47
C LEU A 475 20.97 -19.29 9.10
N ILE A 476 20.18 -19.39 8.03
CA ILE A 476 19.34 -18.31 7.51
C ILE A 476 17.94 -18.78 7.16
N SER A 477 17.03 -17.81 7.08
CA SER A 477 15.74 -17.96 6.42
C SER A 477 15.45 -16.74 5.54
N HIS A 478 14.65 -16.92 4.50
CA HIS A 478 14.29 -15.87 3.55
C HIS A 478 12.90 -16.11 2.95
N ASN A 479 12.44 -15.20 2.10
CA ASN A 479 11.08 -15.23 1.54
C ASN A 479 10.90 -16.25 0.39
N SER A 480 11.40 -17.48 0.58
CA SER A 480 11.17 -18.64 -0.28
C SER A 480 10.36 -19.67 0.50
N TYR A 481 9.37 -20.30 -0.14
CA TYR A 481 8.45 -21.24 0.51
C TYR A 481 8.36 -22.54 -0.30
N TYR A 482 8.01 -23.64 0.34
CA TYR A 482 7.75 -24.92 -0.33
C TYR A 482 6.28 -25.01 -0.78
N PRO A 483 5.95 -24.82 -2.08
CA PRO A 483 4.56 -24.73 -2.53
C PRO A 483 3.86 -26.10 -2.57
N PRO A 484 2.53 -26.15 -2.34
CA PRO A 484 1.70 -27.32 -2.61
C PRO A 484 1.78 -27.75 -4.09
N PRO A 485 1.60 -29.05 -4.41
CA PRO A 485 1.25 -30.16 -3.52
C PRO A 485 2.46 -30.79 -2.79
N ASN A 486 3.69 -30.48 -3.23
CA ASN A 486 4.89 -31.15 -2.73
C ASN A 486 5.41 -30.56 -1.40
N GLY A 487 4.97 -29.37 -1.00
CA GLY A 487 5.34 -28.69 0.24
C GLY A 487 4.14 -28.14 1.03
N GLU A 488 4.34 -27.81 2.31
CA GLU A 488 3.29 -27.32 3.24
C GLU A 488 3.23 -25.79 3.34
N ASN A 489 3.74 -25.07 2.33
CA ASN A 489 3.93 -23.61 2.35
C ASN A 489 4.84 -23.10 3.48
N HIS A 490 5.66 -23.93 4.12
CA HIS A 490 6.63 -23.45 5.11
C HIS A 490 7.77 -22.67 4.44
N GLN A 491 8.42 -21.75 5.17
CA GLN A 491 9.59 -21.04 4.65
C GLN A 491 10.82 -21.94 4.62
N GLU A 492 11.69 -21.70 3.63
CA GLU A 492 12.95 -22.42 3.44
C GLU A 492 14.01 -21.98 4.45
N VAL A 493 14.66 -22.96 5.10
CA VAL A 493 15.82 -22.77 5.98
C VAL A 493 17.06 -23.29 5.27
N THR A 494 18.12 -22.48 5.23
CA THR A 494 19.38 -22.85 4.56
C THR A 494 20.59 -22.40 5.36
N CYS A 495 21.78 -22.87 4.98
CA CYS A 495 23.05 -22.41 5.52
C CYS A 495 23.81 -21.63 4.45
N MET A 496 23.93 -20.31 4.59
CA MET A 496 24.50 -19.42 3.58
C MET A 496 25.90 -18.92 3.95
N VAL A 497 26.84 -19.02 3.00
CA VAL A 497 28.18 -18.43 3.12
C VAL A 497 28.09 -16.92 2.93
N GLY A 498 28.68 -16.14 3.85
CA GLY A 498 28.66 -14.67 3.76
C GLY A 498 27.29 -14.03 4.04
N ALA A 499 26.42 -14.70 4.78
CA ALA A 499 25.08 -14.20 5.10
C ALA A 499 25.11 -12.85 5.83
N ALA A 500 24.25 -11.93 5.40
CA ALA A 500 24.04 -10.66 6.08
C ALA A 500 23.31 -10.84 7.42
N ALA A 501 23.49 -9.91 8.36
CA ALA A 501 22.92 -10.03 9.70
C ALA A 501 21.39 -10.13 9.73
N HIS A 502 20.71 -9.38 8.87
CA HIS A 502 19.25 -9.32 8.84
C HIS A 502 18.54 -10.60 8.35
N VAL A 503 19.24 -11.54 7.71
CA VAL A 503 18.70 -12.85 7.29
C VAL A 503 19.23 -14.01 8.15
N SER A 504 20.13 -13.71 9.07
CA SER A 504 20.83 -14.70 9.90
C SER A 504 20.68 -14.41 11.40
N SER A 505 19.77 -13.49 11.75
CA SER A 505 19.45 -13.14 13.13
C SER A 505 18.28 -14.00 13.63
N TRP A 506 18.48 -14.55 14.82
CA TRP A 506 17.55 -15.43 15.50
C TRP A 506 17.35 -14.97 16.93
N ILE A 507 16.21 -15.31 17.52
CA ILE A 507 15.84 -15.01 18.90
C ILE A 507 15.28 -16.29 19.53
N VAL A 508 15.62 -16.55 20.80
CA VAL A 508 14.97 -17.63 21.56
C VAL A 508 13.73 -17.05 22.22
N GLU A 509 12.55 -17.47 21.78
CA GLU A 509 11.28 -16.92 22.28
C GLU A 509 10.83 -17.58 23.59
N SER A 510 11.14 -18.87 23.76
CA SER A 510 10.87 -19.60 25.00
C SER A 510 12.02 -20.54 25.31
N SER A 511 12.35 -20.67 26.60
CA SER A 511 13.31 -21.61 27.13
C SER A 511 12.86 -22.18 28.46
N TYR A 512 13.01 -23.49 28.61
CA TYR A 512 12.69 -24.26 29.80
C TYR A 512 13.81 -25.25 30.13
N HIS A 513 14.12 -25.38 31.43
CA HIS A 513 15.07 -26.31 31.99
C HIS A 513 14.60 -26.71 33.40
N ASP A 514 14.53 -28.01 33.66
CA ASP A 514 14.09 -28.64 34.91
C ASP A 514 14.82 -28.09 36.15
N GLN A 515 16.14 -27.97 36.12
CA GLN A 515 16.96 -27.48 37.23
C GLN A 515 16.86 -25.94 37.46
N LEU A 516 16.13 -25.20 36.63
CA LEU A 516 16.00 -23.72 36.70
C LEU A 516 14.59 -23.23 37.09
N GLU A 517 13.69 -24.12 37.53
CA GLU A 517 12.28 -23.80 37.84
C GLU A 517 12.05 -22.73 38.93
N GLY A 518 13.06 -22.40 39.73
CA GLY A 518 12.98 -21.34 40.77
C GLY A 518 13.42 -19.94 40.33
N MET A 519 13.85 -19.76 39.08
CA MET A 519 14.36 -18.48 38.58
C MET A 519 13.24 -17.50 38.25
N GLN A 520 13.54 -16.19 38.34
CA GLN A 520 12.61 -15.15 37.88
C GLN A 520 12.41 -15.26 36.37
N MET A 521 11.19 -15.60 35.96
CA MET A 521 10.80 -15.71 34.57
C MET A 521 10.69 -14.33 33.91
N ILE A 522 10.94 -14.28 32.61
CA ILE A 522 10.84 -13.08 31.78
C ILE A 522 9.76 -13.25 30.70
N SER A 523 9.08 -12.17 30.38
CA SER A 523 8.09 -12.11 29.30
C SER A 523 8.24 -10.81 28.52
N TYR A 524 7.63 -10.73 27.33
CA TYR A 524 7.55 -9.47 26.62
C TYR A 524 6.70 -8.46 27.42
N GLY A 525 7.24 -7.26 27.62
CA GLY A 525 6.55 -6.16 28.28
C GLY A 525 5.68 -5.35 27.33
N GLN A 526 4.95 -4.38 27.89
CA GLN A 526 4.23 -3.37 27.10
C GLN A 526 5.21 -2.51 26.30
N ILE A 527 4.91 -2.31 25.02
CA ILE A 527 5.74 -1.48 24.14
C ILE A 527 5.23 -0.05 24.06
N PRO A 528 6.13 0.95 23.98
CA PRO A 528 5.75 2.34 23.84
C PRO A 528 5.11 2.60 22.47
N THR A 529 4.17 3.56 22.41
CA THR A 529 3.49 3.94 21.16
C THR A 529 4.46 4.30 20.04
N LYS A 530 5.60 4.93 20.36
CA LYS A 530 6.62 5.28 19.35
C LYS A 530 7.16 4.05 18.61
N GLN A 531 7.37 2.94 19.32
CA GLN A 531 7.83 1.69 18.73
C GLN A 531 6.72 1.03 17.91
N LYS A 532 5.48 0.97 18.45
CA LYS A 532 4.28 0.52 17.71
C LYS A 532 4.15 1.27 16.38
N PHE A 533 4.22 2.59 16.45
CA PHE A 533 4.10 3.47 15.30
C PHE A 533 5.19 3.21 14.25
N SER A 534 6.46 3.15 14.66
CA SER A 534 7.59 2.90 13.75
C SER A 534 7.47 1.55 13.03
N GLU A 535 7.12 0.51 13.78
CA GLU A 535 6.96 -0.84 13.23
C GLU A 535 5.78 -0.91 12.25
N VAL A 536 4.61 -0.41 12.64
CA VAL A 536 3.42 -0.37 11.80
C VAL A 536 3.68 0.42 10.52
N HIS A 537 4.37 1.57 10.57
CA HIS A 537 4.69 2.35 9.37
C HIS A 537 5.65 1.62 8.42
N LYS A 538 6.64 0.87 8.95
CA LYS A 538 7.52 0.03 8.13
C LYS A 538 6.73 -1.07 7.42
N LEU A 539 5.74 -1.66 8.09
CA LEU A 539 4.88 -2.69 7.53
C LEU A 539 3.89 -2.10 6.51
N MET A 540 3.28 -0.95 6.79
CA MET A 540 2.45 -0.21 5.83
C MET A 540 3.22 0.13 4.55
N ALA A 541 4.47 0.59 4.67
CA ALA A 541 5.31 0.88 3.50
C ALA A 541 5.60 -0.37 2.65
N LYS A 542 5.55 -1.57 3.25
CA LYS A 542 5.77 -2.87 2.60
C LYS A 542 4.47 -3.69 2.47
N TYR A 543 3.30 -3.06 2.61
CA TYR A 543 2.00 -3.73 2.69
C TYR A 543 1.78 -4.83 1.62
N PRO A 544 2.09 -4.60 0.32
CA PRO A 544 1.99 -5.63 -0.73
C PRO A 544 2.78 -6.90 -0.42
N VAL A 545 4.00 -6.76 0.08
CA VAL A 545 4.89 -7.90 0.30
C VAL A 545 4.46 -8.72 1.52
N VAL A 546 3.72 -8.08 2.44
CA VAL A 546 3.48 -8.57 3.80
C VAL A 546 2.05 -9.09 3.98
N VAL A 547 1.05 -8.44 3.38
CA VAL A 547 -0.38 -8.64 3.71
C VAL A 547 -1.19 -9.31 2.60
N TYR A 548 -0.66 -9.49 1.37
CA TYR A 548 -1.49 -10.04 0.30
C TYR A 548 -2.04 -11.43 0.64
N ASP A 549 -3.36 -11.43 0.64
CA ASP A 549 -4.28 -12.48 1.04
C ASP A 549 -4.06 -13.76 0.23
N ARG A 550 -4.18 -14.92 0.87
CA ARG A 550 -4.20 -16.21 0.15
C ARG A 550 -5.28 -16.21 -0.94
N LEU A 551 -6.41 -15.56 -0.66
CA LEU A 551 -7.55 -15.37 -1.56
C LEU A 551 -7.18 -14.57 -2.84
N GLN A 552 -6.12 -13.76 -2.81
CA GLN A 552 -5.65 -12.98 -3.97
C GLN A 552 -4.46 -13.63 -4.67
N THR A 553 -3.68 -14.46 -3.98
CA THR A 553 -2.50 -15.13 -4.55
C THR A 553 -2.81 -16.39 -5.37
N GLY A 554 -4.03 -16.92 -5.29
CA GLY A 554 -4.49 -18.04 -6.12
C GLY A 554 -4.69 -17.69 -7.60
N SER A 555 -4.74 -16.40 -7.95
CA SER A 555 -4.82 -15.95 -9.34
C SER A 555 -3.56 -15.18 -9.71
N HIS A 556 -2.61 -15.88 -10.33
CA HIS A 556 -1.51 -15.24 -11.04
C HIS A 556 -1.99 -14.33 -12.20
N ASN A 557 -3.29 -14.36 -12.55
CA ASN A 557 -3.87 -13.68 -13.70
C ASN A 557 -4.94 -12.63 -13.35
N ASP A 558 -5.20 -12.35 -12.07
CA ASP A 558 -6.17 -11.31 -11.70
C ASP A 558 -5.53 -9.93 -11.90
N GLY A 559 -5.71 -9.41 -13.12
CA GLY A 559 -5.34 -8.07 -13.55
C GLY A 559 -6.11 -6.94 -12.86
N ALA A 560 -6.50 -7.11 -11.60
CA ALA A 560 -7.02 -6.05 -10.72
C ALA A 560 -6.26 -5.98 -9.38
N ALA A 561 -5.55 -7.06 -8.97
CA ALA A 561 -4.94 -7.16 -7.64
C ALA A 561 -3.46 -7.57 -7.66
N ASN A 562 -2.90 -7.98 -8.81
CA ASN A 562 -1.46 -8.09 -8.95
C ASN A 562 -0.87 -6.70 -9.20
N PRO A 563 -0.15 -6.07 -8.24
CA PRO A 563 0.47 -4.77 -8.48
C PRO A 563 1.41 -4.79 -9.68
N LYS A 564 1.94 -5.97 -10.07
CA LYS A 564 2.79 -6.12 -11.27
C LYS A 564 2.04 -6.03 -12.60
N LEU A 565 0.72 -6.25 -12.65
CA LEU A 565 -0.02 -6.22 -13.93
C LEU A 565 -0.62 -4.83 -14.23
N HIS A 566 -0.88 -4.01 -13.21
CA HIS A 566 -1.23 -2.60 -13.38
C HIS A 566 -0.03 -1.64 -13.24
N SER A 567 1.15 -2.10 -12.80
CA SER A 567 2.35 -1.27 -12.63
C SER A 567 2.93 -0.67 -13.92
N GLU A 568 2.37 -0.99 -15.09
CA GLU A 568 2.77 -0.33 -16.34
C GLU A 568 2.00 0.97 -16.62
N GLU A 569 1.01 1.33 -15.79
CA GLU A 569 0.33 2.61 -15.94
C GLU A 569 1.00 3.71 -15.11
N THR A 570 1.71 4.60 -15.80
CA THR A 570 2.34 5.77 -15.16
C THR A 570 1.30 6.86 -14.87
N ALA A 571 1.49 7.66 -13.81
CA ALA A 571 0.64 8.82 -13.52
C ALA A 571 0.52 9.80 -14.72
N ASN A 572 1.57 9.84 -15.56
CA ASN A 572 1.55 10.58 -16.83
C ASN A 572 0.53 10.01 -17.81
N LYS A 573 0.41 8.68 -17.94
CA LYS A 573 -0.60 8.01 -18.77
C LYS A 573 -2.01 8.47 -18.34
N TRP A 574 -2.31 8.44 -17.05
CA TRP A 574 -3.62 8.86 -16.52
C TRP A 574 -3.95 10.34 -16.79
N PHE A 575 -2.93 11.19 -16.80
CA PHE A 575 -3.11 12.62 -17.02
C PHE A 575 -3.24 13.01 -18.49
N PHE A 576 -2.43 12.43 -19.36
CA PHE A 576 -2.34 12.81 -20.79
C PHE A 576 -3.25 11.97 -21.70
N GLN A 577 -3.51 10.71 -21.35
CA GLN A 577 -4.34 9.81 -22.14
C GLN A 577 -5.75 9.67 -21.54
N ARG A 578 -6.67 9.08 -22.30
CA ARG A 578 -8.03 8.76 -21.83
C ARG A 578 -8.04 7.43 -21.07
N ALA A 579 -7.26 7.38 -20.01
CA ALA A 579 -7.21 6.22 -19.14
C ALA A 579 -8.57 6.00 -18.45
N THR A 580 -8.86 4.75 -18.11
CA THR A 580 -10.07 4.39 -17.37
C THR A 580 -9.73 3.43 -16.23
N LEU A 581 -10.45 3.54 -15.12
CA LEU A 581 -10.38 2.57 -14.03
C LEU A 581 -11.74 1.91 -13.90
N ARG A 582 -11.78 0.59 -14.04
CA ARG A 582 -12.98 -0.20 -13.81
C ARG A 582 -13.25 -0.30 -12.31
N ILE A 583 -14.47 0.02 -11.90
CA ILE A 583 -14.94 -0.11 -10.52
C ILE A 583 -15.80 -1.37 -10.39
N TRP A 584 -16.66 -1.61 -11.37
CA TRP A 584 -17.62 -2.71 -11.37
C TRP A 584 -18.08 -3.03 -12.80
N SER A 585 -18.38 -4.30 -13.09
CA SER A 585 -18.92 -4.73 -14.38
C SER A 585 -19.71 -6.03 -14.25
N GLU A 586 -20.77 -6.15 -15.04
CA GLU A 586 -21.59 -7.35 -15.27
C GLU A 586 -21.42 -7.83 -16.71
N LEU A 587 -21.53 -9.14 -16.94
CA LEU A 587 -21.55 -9.75 -18.28
C LEU A 587 -22.75 -9.27 -19.08
N ALA A 588 -23.85 -8.93 -18.41
CA ALA A 588 -25.02 -8.30 -19.01
C ALA A 588 -24.72 -6.93 -19.65
N GLY A 589 -23.53 -6.36 -19.47
CA GLY A 589 -23.06 -5.13 -20.12
C GLY A 589 -23.26 -3.86 -19.29
N TYR A 590 -23.70 -3.98 -18.04
CA TYR A 590 -23.68 -2.87 -17.08
C TYR A 590 -22.27 -2.73 -16.51
N SER A 591 -21.75 -1.51 -16.46
CA SER A 591 -20.44 -1.26 -15.87
C SER A 591 -20.31 0.14 -15.30
N ALA A 592 -19.49 0.27 -14.27
CA ALA A 592 -19.11 1.55 -13.70
C ALA A 592 -17.59 1.73 -13.85
N HIS A 593 -17.19 2.86 -14.44
CA HIS A 593 -15.81 3.23 -14.67
C HIS A 593 -15.55 4.66 -14.18
N LEU A 594 -14.35 4.88 -13.64
CA LEU A 594 -13.82 6.22 -13.46
C LEU A 594 -13.21 6.66 -14.78
N VAL A 595 -13.83 7.68 -15.37
CA VAL A 595 -13.42 8.29 -16.64
C VAL A 595 -13.42 9.80 -16.44
N LEU A 596 -12.41 10.49 -16.96
CA LEU A 596 -12.35 11.95 -16.94
C LEU A 596 -13.20 12.55 -18.07
N ASN A 597 -13.78 13.73 -17.87
CA ASN A 597 -14.43 14.47 -18.94
C ASN A 597 -13.35 14.93 -19.93
N PRO A 598 -13.37 14.44 -21.19
CA PRO A 598 -12.30 14.72 -22.14
C PRO A 598 -12.24 16.21 -22.51
N ILE A 599 -13.34 16.96 -22.34
CA ILE A 599 -13.37 18.40 -22.59
C ILE A 599 -12.59 19.12 -21.50
N VAL A 600 -12.84 18.80 -20.24
CA VAL A 600 -12.14 19.41 -19.09
C VAL A 600 -10.66 19.07 -19.16
N GLN A 601 -10.33 17.80 -19.41
CA GLN A 601 -8.94 17.34 -19.56
C GLN A 601 -8.21 18.09 -20.69
N ARG A 602 -8.84 18.24 -21.88
CA ARG A 602 -8.23 18.97 -23.01
C ARG A 602 -8.08 20.46 -22.73
N LEU A 603 -9.07 21.10 -22.10
CA LEU A 603 -8.98 22.50 -21.72
C LEU A 603 -7.82 22.73 -20.77
N LEU A 604 -7.69 21.87 -19.77
CA LEU A 604 -6.61 21.90 -18.79
C LEU A 604 -5.24 21.75 -19.48
N LEU A 605 -5.05 20.70 -20.28
CA LEU A 605 -3.80 20.48 -21.02
C LEU A 605 -3.46 21.64 -21.95
N SER A 606 -4.44 22.14 -22.70
CA SER A 606 -4.24 23.30 -23.58
C SER A 606 -3.84 24.56 -22.81
N THR A 607 -4.42 24.77 -21.63
CA THR A 607 -4.12 25.92 -20.77
C THR A 607 -2.72 25.82 -20.19
N MET A 608 -2.32 24.62 -19.76
CA MET A 608 -0.97 24.37 -19.25
C MET A 608 0.09 24.59 -20.33
N VAL A 609 -0.11 24.04 -21.53
CA VAL A 609 0.80 24.22 -22.67
C VAL A 609 0.86 25.68 -23.10
N ALA A 610 -0.29 26.36 -23.20
CA ALA A 610 -0.35 27.78 -23.55
C ALA A 610 0.38 28.66 -22.53
N TYR A 611 0.19 28.40 -21.23
CA TYR A 611 0.87 29.14 -20.18
C TYR A 611 2.38 28.87 -20.17
N PHE A 612 2.81 27.62 -20.35
CA PHE A 612 4.23 27.28 -20.47
C PHE A 612 4.87 27.96 -21.69
N GLY A 613 4.21 27.94 -22.84
CA GLY A 613 4.65 28.65 -24.04
C GLY A 613 4.73 30.17 -23.82
N PHE A 614 3.77 30.75 -23.09
CA PHE A 614 3.78 32.16 -22.71
C PHE A 614 4.97 32.51 -21.80
N LEU A 615 5.29 31.67 -20.81
CA LEU A 615 6.49 31.85 -19.98
C LEU A 615 7.78 31.80 -20.81
N GLY A 616 7.88 30.83 -21.74
CA GLY A 616 9.02 30.72 -22.64
C GLY A 616 9.18 31.94 -23.56
N LEU A 617 8.07 32.43 -24.13
CA LEU A 617 8.07 33.64 -24.94
C LEU A 617 8.48 34.87 -24.13
N ASN A 618 7.95 35.04 -22.91
CA ASN A 618 8.34 36.16 -22.05
C ASN A 618 9.81 36.11 -21.67
N ALA A 619 10.36 34.94 -21.34
CA ALA A 619 11.77 34.77 -21.06
C ALA A 619 12.64 35.12 -22.28
N PHE A 620 12.24 34.67 -23.47
CA PHE A 620 12.92 34.99 -24.73
C PHE A 620 12.90 36.50 -25.02
N LEU A 621 11.73 37.15 -24.91
CA LEU A 621 11.58 38.59 -25.12
C LEU A 621 12.39 39.41 -24.12
N ALA A 622 12.38 38.99 -22.84
CA ALA A 622 13.19 39.61 -21.80
C ALA A 622 14.69 39.50 -22.10
N GLN A 623 15.17 38.33 -22.54
CA GLN A 623 16.56 38.11 -22.93
C GLN A 623 16.96 38.96 -24.15
N ARG A 624 16.02 39.20 -25.07
CA ARG A 624 16.21 40.06 -26.26
C ARG A 624 15.93 41.55 -26.00
N GLN A 625 15.55 41.91 -24.77
CA GLN A 625 15.16 43.28 -24.39
C GLN A 625 14.04 43.87 -25.26
N ILE A 626 13.21 43.01 -25.87
CA ILE A 626 12.08 43.43 -26.70
C ILE A 626 10.90 43.70 -25.77
N LYS A 627 10.53 44.97 -25.64
CA LYS A 627 9.30 45.37 -24.93
C LYS A 627 8.12 45.26 -25.88
N LEU A 628 7.26 44.27 -25.66
CA LEU A 628 5.98 44.21 -26.36
C LEU A 628 5.16 45.46 -26.03
N PRO A 629 4.47 46.05 -27.02
CA PRO A 629 3.47 47.08 -26.77
C PRO A 629 2.46 46.62 -25.71
N SER A 630 2.03 47.53 -24.83
CA SER A 630 1.11 47.22 -23.74
C SER A 630 -0.18 46.54 -24.23
N TYR A 631 -0.66 46.89 -25.42
CA TYR A 631 -1.83 46.25 -26.02
C TYR A 631 -1.58 44.81 -26.52
N LEU A 632 -0.34 44.36 -26.69
CA LEU A 632 0.01 42.98 -27.08
C LEU A 632 0.37 42.11 -25.87
N MET A 633 0.83 42.71 -24.76
CA MET A 633 0.92 41.98 -23.50
C MET A 633 -0.47 41.77 -22.95
N TRP A 634 -0.99 40.54 -23.07
CA TRP A 634 -2.31 40.16 -22.61
C TRP A 634 -2.54 40.44 -21.09
N LEU A 635 -1.48 40.45 -20.29
CA LEU A 635 -1.51 40.90 -18.88
C LEU A 635 -1.33 42.43 -18.71
N HIS A 636 -0.62 43.17 -19.58
CA HIS A 636 -0.39 44.60 -19.39
C HIS A 636 -1.58 45.42 -19.94
N SER A 637 -2.31 46.16 -19.11
CA SER A 637 -3.45 47.02 -19.50
C SER A 637 -3.21 48.51 -19.18
N ALA A 638 -2.34 49.16 -19.97
CA ALA A 638 -1.93 50.57 -19.86
C ALA A 638 -2.55 51.39 -18.70
N GLY A 639 -1.83 51.51 -17.58
CA GLY A 639 -2.04 52.53 -16.55
C GLY A 639 -2.70 52.07 -15.24
N MET A 640 -3.05 50.78 -15.08
CA MET A 640 -3.53 50.18 -13.82
C MET A 640 -2.81 48.85 -13.46
N ASP A 641 -1.57 48.65 -13.93
CA ASP A 641 -1.10 47.33 -14.36
C ASP A 641 -0.27 46.44 -13.43
N THR A 642 0.30 46.94 -12.35
CA THR A 642 1.15 46.07 -11.51
C THR A 642 0.29 45.18 -10.61
N LEU A 643 -0.75 45.75 -9.99
CA LEU A 643 -1.60 45.06 -9.02
C LEU A 643 -2.52 44.00 -9.65
N PHE A 644 -3.14 44.31 -10.79
CA PHE A 644 -3.99 43.35 -11.50
C PHE A 644 -3.18 42.16 -12.04
N ASN A 645 -1.95 42.39 -12.50
CA ASN A 645 -1.07 41.33 -12.97
C ASN A 645 -0.53 40.46 -11.86
N ASP A 646 -0.15 41.05 -10.73
CA ASP A 646 0.30 40.32 -9.55
C ASP A 646 -0.81 39.38 -9.04
N PHE A 647 -2.06 39.86 -9.05
CA PHE A 647 -3.23 39.10 -8.66
C PHE A 647 -3.49 37.83 -9.51
N TYR A 648 -3.54 37.97 -10.84
CA TYR A 648 -3.70 36.81 -11.74
C TYR A 648 -2.49 35.88 -11.67
N THR A 649 -1.28 36.44 -11.59
CA THR A 649 -0.04 35.67 -11.51
C THR A 649 -0.01 34.80 -10.27
N LYS A 650 -0.35 35.33 -9.08
CA LYS A 650 -0.42 34.56 -7.83
C LYS A 650 -1.38 33.38 -7.94
N SER A 651 -2.54 33.60 -8.55
CA SER A 651 -3.55 32.55 -8.74
C SER A 651 -3.11 31.49 -9.73
N ILE A 652 -2.56 31.90 -10.88
CA ILE A 652 -2.04 30.99 -11.90
C ILE A 652 -0.86 30.17 -11.35
N VAL A 653 0.07 30.79 -10.62
CA VAL A 653 1.19 30.08 -10.00
C VAL A 653 0.71 28.99 -9.05
N LEU A 654 -0.27 29.28 -8.18
CA LEU A 654 -0.85 28.28 -7.29
C LEU A 654 -1.47 27.13 -8.09
N PHE A 655 -2.43 27.41 -8.97
CA PHE A 655 -3.19 26.37 -9.66
C PHE A 655 -2.32 25.56 -10.63
N TYR A 656 -1.39 26.21 -11.34
CA TYR A 656 -0.47 25.54 -12.27
C TYR A 656 0.53 24.65 -11.51
N SER A 657 1.22 25.20 -10.51
CA SER A 657 2.22 24.42 -9.75
C SER A 657 1.58 23.28 -8.98
N ALA A 658 0.42 23.51 -8.34
CA ALA A 658 -0.31 22.46 -7.64
C ALA A 658 -0.73 21.34 -8.60
N SER A 659 -1.21 21.66 -9.81
CA SER A 659 -1.55 20.65 -10.82
C SER A 659 -0.32 19.82 -11.22
N VAL A 660 0.81 20.47 -11.52
CA VAL A 660 2.05 19.79 -11.90
C VAL A 660 2.60 18.91 -10.78
N ILE A 661 2.56 19.38 -9.53
CA ILE A 661 3.00 18.64 -8.34
C ILE A 661 2.16 17.39 -8.15
N HIS A 662 0.83 17.48 -8.27
CA HIS A 662 -0.06 16.34 -8.11
C HIS A 662 0.10 15.28 -9.19
N VAL A 663 0.68 15.58 -10.36
CA VAL A 663 1.05 14.58 -11.37
C VAL A 663 2.47 14.06 -11.11
N SER A 664 3.43 14.97 -11.00
CA SER A 664 4.87 14.65 -11.02
C SER A 664 5.35 13.99 -9.73
N CYS A 665 4.75 14.34 -8.58
CA CYS A 665 5.18 13.83 -7.29
C CYS A 665 4.53 12.50 -6.89
N LEU A 666 3.50 12.03 -7.61
CA LEU A 666 2.91 10.71 -7.37
C LEU A 666 3.94 9.58 -7.51
N ARG A 667 4.93 9.75 -8.39
CA ARG A 667 6.02 8.77 -8.59
C ARG A 667 6.93 8.56 -7.38
N PHE A 668 6.90 9.47 -6.40
CA PHE A 668 7.72 9.37 -5.19
C PHE A 668 6.99 8.66 -4.04
N LEU A 669 5.70 8.37 -4.21
CA LEU A 669 4.93 7.61 -3.24
C LEU A 669 5.05 6.10 -3.55
N PRO A 670 4.87 5.23 -2.55
CA PRO A 670 4.89 3.78 -2.79
C PRO A 670 3.81 3.36 -3.81
N ASP A 671 4.17 2.51 -4.77
CA ASP A 671 3.30 2.12 -5.90
C ASP A 671 1.95 1.53 -5.50
N HIS A 672 1.88 0.88 -4.33
CA HIS A 672 0.63 0.31 -3.83
C HIS A 672 -0.31 1.34 -3.21
N VAL A 673 0.16 2.55 -2.92
CA VAL A 673 -0.67 3.62 -2.39
C VAL A 673 -1.29 4.44 -3.53
N THR A 674 -0.60 4.50 -4.68
CA THR A 674 -1.06 5.26 -5.84
C THR A 674 -2.09 4.49 -6.65
N ALA A 675 -3.11 5.20 -7.11
CA ALA A 675 -4.15 4.70 -8.00
C ALA A 675 -4.62 5.82 -8.93
N MET A 676 -5.28 5.46 -10.04
CA MET A 676 -5.82 6.44 -11.00
C MET A 676 -6.61 7.60 -10.36
N PRO A 677 -7.48 7.41 -9.34
CA PRO A 677 -8.25 8.52 -8.76
C PRO A 677 -7.37 9.58 -8.08
N ASP A 678 -6.10 9.30 -7.75
CA ASP A 678 -5.19 10.28 -7.17
C ASP A 678 -4.86 11.42 -8.15
N ILE A 679 -5.08 11.21 -9.45
CA ILE A 679 -4.94 12.27 -10.46
C ILE A 679 -6.00 13.37 -10.34
N LEU A 680 -7.12 13.08 -9.66
CA LEU A 680 -8.21 14.05 -9.48
C LEU A 680 -7.74 15.30 -8.72
N GLY A 681 -6.71 15.20 -7.87
CA GLY A 681 -6.08 16.37 -7.26
C GLY A 681 -5.53 17.35 -8.30
N ALA A 682 -4.84 16.83 -9.33
CA ALA A 682 -4.35 17.65 -10.44
C ALA A 682 -5.49 18.25 -11.28
N ILE A 683 -6.55 17.48 -11.52
CA ILE A 683 -7.74 17.97 -12.24
C ILE A 683 -8.46 19.08 -11.45
N TYR A 684 -8.57 18.96 -10.12
CA TYR A 684 -9.15 19.99 -9.25
C TYR A 684 -8.45 21.34 -9.43
N TYR A 685 -7.12 21.37 -9.24
CA TYR A 685 -6.34 22.59 -9.39
C TYR A 685 -6.34 23.10 -10.83
N GLY A 686 -6.32 22.20 -11.81
CA GLY A 686 -6.33 22.59 -13.21
C GLY A 686 -7.67 23.16 -13.68
N ILE A 687 -8.81 22.75 -13.09
CA ILE A 687 -10.10 23.44 -13.31
C ILE A 687 -10.03 24.90 -12.83
N GLY A 688 -9.41 25.13 -11.66
CA GLY A 688 -9.11 26.48 -11.18
C GLY A 688 -8.24 27.28 -12.16
N LEU A 689 -7.15 26.66 -12.66
CA LEU A 689 -6.27 27.25 -13.66
C LEU A 689 -7.04 27.66 -14.93
N VAL A 690 -7.86 26.76 -15.48
CA VAL A 690 -8.67 27.02 -16.68
C VAL A 690 -9.59 28.21 -16.46
N ALA A 691 -10.27 28.28 -15.31
CA ALA A 691 -11.17 29.39 -15.01
C ALA A 691 -10.44 30.73 -14.89
N VAL A 692 -9.32 30.78 -14.18
CA VAL A 692 -8.49 32.00 -14.03
C VAL A 692 -7.91 32.43 -15.38
N PHE A 693 -7.39 31.49 -16.15
CA PHE A 693 -6.77 31.76 -17.45
C PHE A 693 -7.80 32.29 -18.46
N LEU A 694 -8.97 31.63 -18.55
CA LEU A 694 -10.07 32.09 -19.42
C LEU A 694 -10.61 33.45 -19.00
N GLU A 695 -10.74 33.71 -17.70
CA GLU A 695 -11.12 35.03 -17.21
C GLU A 695 -10.12 36.09 -17.66
N ALA A 696 -8.84 35.85 -17.45
CA ALA A 696 -7.80 36.74 -17.92
C ALA A 696 -7.90 36.94 -19.44
N CYS A 697 -8.15 35.89 -20.25
CA CYS A 697 -8.15 35.91 -21.73
C CYS A 697 -9.29 36.78 -22.25
N THR A 698 -10.41 36.70 -21.56
CA THR A 698 -11.67 37.29 -22.00
C THR A 698 -11.90 38.67 -21.37
N ASN A 699 -11.01 39.16 -20.50
CA ASN A 699 -11.17 40.45 -19.84
C ASN A 699 -11.24 41.66 -20.80
N ARG A 700 -10.66 41.53 -21.99
CA ARG A 700 -10.73 42.58 -23.04
C ARG A 700 -11.95 42.46 -23.94
N LEU A 701 -12.66 41.34 -23.88
CA LEU A 701 -13.86 41.11 -24.68
C LEU A 701 -15.07 41.81 -24.04
N SER A 702 -16.08 42.12 -24.85
CA SER A 702 -17.34 42.63 -24.31
C SER A 702 -17.97 41.61 -23.35
N ALA A 703 -18.65 42.09 -22.31
CA ALA A 703 -19.25 41.23 -21.30
C ALA A 703 -20.22 40.18 -21.88
N THR A 704 -20.87 40.49 -23.00
CA THR A 704 -21.77 39.58 -23.71
C THR A 704 -20.99 38.47 -24.41
N ILE A 705 -19.96 38.81 -25.18
CA ILE A 705 -19.12 37.82 -25.88
C ILE A 705 -18.42 36.90 -24.88
N ARG A 706 -17.88 37.46 -23.79
CA ARG A 706 -17.28 36.69 -22.70
C ARG A 706 -18.24 35.66 -22.12
N ARG A 707 -19.47 36.07 -21.79
CA ARG A 707 -20.49 35.14 -21.24
C ARG A 707 -20.86 34.06 -22.25
N ILE A 708 -21.03 34.41 -23.53
CA ILE A 708 -21.32 33.44 -24.58
C ILE A 708 -20.19 32.39 -24.68
N ALA A 709 -18.93 32.82 -24.67
CA ALA A 709 -17.78 31.91 -24.72
C ALA A 709 -17.73 30.97 -23.50
N LEU A 710 -17.88 31.52 -22.29
CA LEU A 710 -17.85 30.73 -21.04
C LEU A 710 -19.02 29.73 -20.96
N TYR A 711 -20.24 30.17 -21.30
CA TYR A 711 -21.42 29.29 -21.27
C TYR A 711 -21.42 28.28 -22.42
N GLY A 712 -20.90 28.63 -23.59
CA GLY A 712 -20.71 27.69 -24.70
C GLY A 712 -19.74 26.56 -24.34
N LEU A 713 -18.61 26.90 -23.71
CA LEU A 713 -17.65 25.91 -23.21
C LEU A 713 -18.26 25.02 -22.12
N LEU A 714 -19.01 25.62 -21.20
CA LEU A 714 -19.74 24.87 -20.18
C LEU A 714 -20.78 23.92 -20.80
N PHE A 715 -21.52 24.37 -21.80
CA PHE A 715 -22.51 23.55 -22.50
C PHE A 715 -21.87 22.32 -23.17
N ILE A 716 -20.72 22.49 -23.82
CA ILE A 716 -19.96 21.37 -24.41
C ILE A 716 -19.53 20.37 -23.33
N SER A 717 -19.06 20.85 -22.18
CA SER A 717 -18.70 20.00 -21.04
C SER A 717 -19.92 19.24 -20.49
N ILE A 718 -21.08 19.89 -20.37
CA ILE A 718 -22.36 19.26 -19.93
C ILE A 718 -22.81 18.18 -20.91
N VAL A 719 -22.75 18.44 -22.22
CA VAL A 719 -23.13 17.45 -23.24
C VAL A 719 -22.23 16.21 -23.13
N LYS A 720 -20.91 16.42 -22.95
CA LYS A 720 -19.96 15.31 -22.80
C LYS A 720 -20.09 14.57 -21.48
N PHE A 721 -20.40 15.29 -20.39
CA PHE A 721 -20.78 14.68 -19.12
C PHE A 721 -22.02 13.78 -19.29
N SER A 722 -23.08 14.29 -19.91
CA SER A 722 -24.31 13.52 -20.15
C SER A 722 -24.05 12.25 -20.96
N GLN A 723 -23.23 12.34 -22.02
CA GLN A 723 -22.84 11.19 -22.84
C GLN A 723 -22.10 10.11 -22.05
N LEU A 724 -21.20 10.49 -21.13
CA LEU A 724 -20.38 9.56 -20.34
C LEU A 724 -21.00 9.21 -18.97
N SER A 725 -22.07 9.89 -18.56
CA SER A 725 -22.68 9.75 -17.24
C SER A 725 -23.09 8.31 -16.91
N HIS A 726 -23.47 7.53 -17.92
CA HIS A 726 -23.82 6.13 -17.73
C HIS A 726 -22.65 5.27 -17.23
N LEU A 727 -21.39 5.62 -17.53
CA LEU A 727 -20.20 4.97 -16.95
C LEU A 727 -19.96 5.39 -15.50
N SER A 728 -20.36 6.62 -15.13
CA SER A 728 -20.30 7.07 -13.74
C SER A 728 -21.39 6.44 -12.88
N TYR A 729 -22.61 6.28 -13.42
CA TYR A 729 -23.78 5.77 -12.70
C TYR A 729 -24.03 4.27 -12.86
N GLY A 730 -23.44 3.63 -13.86
CA GLY A 730 -23.71 2.23 -14.24
C GLY A 730 -25.12 1.99 -14.80
N GLY A 731 -25.87 3.03 -15.14
CA GLY A 731 -27.32 2.93 -15.36
C GLY A 731 -27.77 2.48 -16.75
N LYS A 732 -26.86 2.30 -17.72
CA LYS A 732 -27.18 1.91 -19.11
C LYS A 732 -26.29 0.73 -19.53
N LYS A 733 -26.90 -0.24 -20.18
CA LYS A 733 -26.20 -1.37 -20.82
C LYS A 733 -25.35 -0.86 -21.98
N TRP A 734 -24.12 -1.35 -22.05
CA TRP A 734 -23.19 -1.14 -23.15
C TRP A 734 -22.98 -2.40 -23.95
N TYR A 735 -22.79 -2.21 -25.26
CA TYR A 735 -22.41 -3.26 -26.19
C TYR A 735 -20.99 -3.05 -26.69
N ARG A 736 -20.40 -4.10 -27.25
CA ARG A 736 -19.01 -4.06 -27.74
C ARG A 736 -18.76 -2.93 -28.76
N SER A 737 -19.68 -2.69 -29.68
CA SER A 737 -19.54 -1.59 -30.66
C SER A 737 -19.69 -0.21 -30.05
N ASP A 738 -20.50 -0.04 -29.00
CA ASP A 738 -20.59 1.22 -28.25
C ASP A 738 -19.25 1.53 -27.56
N CYS A 739 -18.63 0.51 -26.95
CA CYS A 739 -17.31 0.62 -26.34
C CYS A 739 -16.24 0.98 -27.37
N MET A 740 -16.20 0.28 -28.52
CA MET A 740 -15.22 0.56 -29.59
C MET A 740 -15.38 1.97 -30.19
N LYS A 741 -16.60 2.49 -30.27
CA LYS A 741 -16.87 3.88 -30.71
C LYS A 741 -16.42 4.92 -29.69
N SER A 742 -16.28 4.56 -28.42
CA SER A 742 -16.00 5.51 -27.34
C SER A 742 -14.54 5.98 -27.28
N ASP A 743 -13.60 5.25 -27.91
CA ASP A 743 -12.16 5.57 -27.92
C ASP A 743 -11.60 5.78 -26.50
N LEU A 744 -12.07 4.95 -25.56
CA LEU A 744 -11.61 4.85 -24.18
C LEU A 744 -10.73 3.61 -24.02
N ASP A 745 -9.77 3.68 -23.10
CA ASP A 745 -8.91 2.54 -22.74
C ASP A 745 -9.70 1.54 -21.89
N ILE A 746 -10.63 0.82 -22.52
CA ILE A 746 -11.52 -0.19 -21.91
C ILE A 746 -11.42 -1.47 -22.73
N ASP A 747 -11.31 -2.61 -22.04
CA ASP A 747 -11.40 -3.93 -22.65
C ASP A 747 -12.82 -4.22 -23.16
N CYS A 748 -13.07 -3.85 -24.42
CA CYS A 748 -14.40 -3.95 -25.03
C CYS A 748 -14.88 -5.39 -25.23
N ILE A 749 -14.01 -6.40 -25.09
CA ILE A 749 -14.37 -7.82 -25.27
C ILE A 749 -15.36 -8.28 -24.19
N ARG A 750 -15.35 -7.62 -23.02
CA ARG A 750 -16.22 -7.95 -21.89
C ARG A 750 -17.68 -7.56 -22.08
N PHE A 751 -17.99 -6.70 -23.05
CA PHE A 751 -19.36 -6.28 -23.32
C PHE A 751 -20.04 -7.25 -24.29
N PRO A 752 -21.35 -7.49 -24.12
CA PRO A 752 -22.11 -8.32 -25.05
C PRO A 752 -22.15 -7.68 -26.45
N LEU A 753 -22.28 -8.51 -27.49
CA LEU A 753 -22.50 -8.00 -28.85
C LEU A 753 -23.99 -7.69 -29.05
N HIS A 754 -24.30 -6.84 -30.01
CA HIS A 754 -25.68 -6.67 -30.47
C HIS A 754 -26.19 -7.94 -31.16
N GLU A 755 -27.49 -8.20 -31.09
CA GLU A 755 -28.13 -9.33 -31.78
C GLU A 755 -27.85 -9.32 -33.30
N ALA A 756 -27.83 -8.13 -33.91
CA ALA A 756 -27.50 -7.95 -35.33
C ALA A 756 -26.03 -8.30 -35.66
N GLU A 757 -25.08 -7.93 -34.79
CA GLU A 757 -23.66 -8.26 -34.94
C GLU A 757 -23.43 -9.78 -34.77
N LEU A 758 -24.16 -10.40 -33.84
CA LEU A 758 -24.14 -11.85 -33.67
C LEU A 758 -24.64 -12.57 -34.93
N ALA A 759 -25.76 -12.11 -35.50
CA ALA A 759 -26.33 -12.69 -36.72
C ALA A 759 -25.33 -12.62 -37.90
N GLU A 760 -24.62 -11.49 -38.04
CA GLU A 760 -23.58 -11.30 -39.06
C GLU A 760 -22.37 -12.22 -38.83
N ILE A 761 -21.88 -12.34 -37.59
CA ILE A 761 -20.77 -13.25 -37.25
C ILE A 761 -21.14 -14.70 -37.55
N VAL A 762 -22.36 -15.12 -37.21
CA VAL A 762 -22.86 -16.48 -37.48
C VAL A 762 -22.93 -16.72 -38.99
N GLN A 763 -23.49 -15.77 -39.75
CA GLN A 763 -23.59 -15.85 -41.21
C GLN A 763 -22.20 -15.92 -41.89
N ASN A 764 -21.25 -15.11 -41.44
CA ASN A 764 -19.88 -15.09 -41.98
C ASN A 764 -19.05 -16.31 -41.57
N SER A 765 -19.40 -16.99 -40.47
CA SER A 765 -18.69 -18.19 -40.01
C SER A 765 -19.01 -19.47 -40.78
N GLY A 766 -19.97 -19.43 -41.71
CA GLY A 766 -20.39 -20.59 -42.52
C GLY A 766 -21.05 -21.71 -41.72
N ARG A 767 -21.40 -21.47 -40.45
CA ARG A 767 -22.08 -22.46 -39.60
C ARG A 767 -23.59 -22.48 -39.87
N THR A 768 -24.22 -23.65 -39.80
CA THR A 768 -25.67 -23.83 -40.00
C THR A 768 -26.49 -23.00 -39.02
N GLN A 769 -27.67 -22.52 -39.45
CA GLN A 769 -28.62 -21.71 -38.65
C GLN A 769 -28.99 -22.29 -37.28
N ASN A 770 -28.77 -23.59 -37.02
CA ASN A 770 -28.99 -24.23 -35.71
C ASN A 770 -27.84 -24.03 -34.69
N SER A 771 -26.77 -23.32 -35.05
CA SER A 771 -25.61 -23.05 -34.17
C SER A 771 -25.52 -21.58 -33.73
N THR A 772 -26.67 -20.98 -33.41
CA THR A 772 -26.80 -19.58 -32.95
C THR A 772 -26.07 -19.26 -31.64
N LEU A 773 -25.56 -20.28 -30.94
CA LEU A 773 -24.96 -20.12 -29.63
C LEU A 773 -23.45 -19.85 -29.76
N LEU A 774 -23.08 -18.57 -29.81
CA LEU A 774 -21.69 -18.16 -29.57
C LEU A 774 -21.36 -18.41 -28.10
N THR A 775 -20.57 -19.43 -27.81
CA THR A 775 -20.09 -19.70 -26.45
C THR A 775 -18.96 -18.73 -26.10
N ILE A 776 -19.18 -17.94 -25.06
CA ILE A 776 -18.21 -17.00 -24.51
C ILE A 776 -17.50 -17.67 -23.34
N TYR A 777 -16.17 -17.59 -23.34
CA TYR A 777 -15.32 -18.06 -22.26
C TYR A 777 -14.91 -16.88 -21.38
N VAL A 778 -15.24 -16.95 -20.11
CA VAL A 778 -14.87 -15.97 -19.08
C VAL A 778 -13.92 -16.65 -18.12
N GLU A 779 -12.72 -16.10 -17.99
CA GLU A 779 -11.83 -16.50 -16.91
C GLU A 779 -12.42 -16.03 -15.58
N MET A 780 -12.71 -16.98 -14.69
CA MET A 780 -13.15 -16.67 -13.33
C MET A 780 -11.94 -16.46 -12.41
N THR A 781 -12.08 -15.51 -11.50
CA THR A 781 -11.12 -15.24 -10.42
C THR A 781 -11.05 -16.45 -9.49
N GLY A 782 -9.85 -16.98 -9.25
CA GLY A 782 -9.63 -18.13 -8.35
C GLY A 782 -9.52 -19.46 -9.08
N ASN A 783 -8.36 -19.70 -9.71
CA ASN A 783 -7.82 -20.96 -10.26
C ASN A 783 -8.81 -22.12 -10.53
N THR A 784 -9.92 -21.86 -11.22
CA THR A 784 -10.70 -22.93 -11.82
C THR A 784 -9.94 -23.33 -13.07
N GLN A 785 -9.41 -24.56 -13.12
CA GLN A 785 -8.67 -25.11 -14.26
C GLN A 785 -9.45 -25.06 -15.61
N GLN A 786 -10.71 -24.61 -15.60
CA GLN A 786 -11.54 -24.38 -16.76
C GLN A 786 -12.22 -23.00 -16.71
N PRO A 787 -12.23 -22.24 -17.82
CA PRO A 787 -12.96 -20.97 -17.92
C PRO A 787 -14.48 -21.20 -17.84
N PHE A 788 -15.20 -20.27 -17.20
CA PHE A 788 -16.65 -20.28 -17.18
C PHE A 788 -17.19 -20.05 -18.58
N ARG A 789 -18.11 -20.90 -19.02
CA ARG A 789 -18.72 -20.80 -20.34
C ARG A 789 -20.18 -20.46 -20.22
N TYR A 790 -20.62 -19.51 -21.03
CA TYR A 790 -22.04 -19.23 -21.22
C TYR A 790 -22.29 -18.93 -22.69
N ASN A 791 -23.53 -19.12 -23.14
CA ASN A 791 -23.88 -18.75 -24.49
C ASN A 791 -24.38 -17.32 -24.53
N GLN A 792 -24.04 -16.60 -25.59
CA GLN A 792 -24.53 -15.25 -25.80
C GLN A 792 -26.07 -15.20 -25.80
N GLY A 793 -26.65 -14.21 -25.12
CA GLY A 793 -28.07 -14.11 -24.81
C GLY A 793 -28.46 -14.65 -23.42
N GLN A 794 -27.58 -15.39 -22.75
CA GLN A 794 -27.76 -15.88 -21.37
C GLN A 794 -26.93 -15.09 -20.34
N GLU A 795 -26.57 -13.83 -20.63
CA GLU A 795 -25.64 -13.06 -19.80
C GLU A 795 -26.14 -12.86 -18.36
N ALA A 796 -27.45 -12.61 -18.17
CA ALA A 796 -28.01 -12.39 -16.83
C ALA A 796 -28.01 -13.67 -15.98
N GLU A 797 -28.27 -14.82 -16.60
CA GLU A 797 -28.17 -16.12 -15.95
C GLU A 797 -26.70 -16.44 -15.61
N ALA A 798 -25.79 -16.15 -16.55
CA ALA A 798 -24.36 -16.25 -16.36
C ALA A 798 -23.85 -15.40 -15.19
N ASP A 799 -24.28 -14.14 -15.07
CA ASP A 799 -23.93 -13.27 -13.94
C ASP A 799 -24.39 -13.85 -12.61
N SER A 800 -25.61 -14.41 -12.55
CA SER A 800 -26.12 -15.07 -11.35
C SER A 800 -25.29 -16.30 -10.95
N HIS A 801 -24.90 -17.12 -11.94
CA HIS A 801 -24.05 -18.29 -11.71
C HIS A 801 -22.64 -17.89 -11.28
N VAL A 802 -22.06 -16.87 -11.89
CA VAL A 802 -20.74 -16.33 -11.51
C VAL A 802 -20.79 -15.77 -10.08
N ALA A 803 -21.87 -15.08 -9.69
CA ALA A 803 -22.04 -14.59 -8.32
C ALA A 803 -22.10 -15.75 -7.30
N ILE A 804 -22.86 -16.80 -7.60
CA ILE A 804 -22.95 -18.01 -6.75
C ILE A 804 -21.58 -18.71 -6.67
N LEU A 805 -20.90 -18.89 -7.79
CA LEU A 805 -19.58 -19.53 -7.84
C LEU A 805 -18.55 -18.72 -7.05
N LYS A 806 -18.53 -17.39 -7.20
CA LYS A 806 -17.69 -16.51 -6.38
C LYS A 806 -18.00 -16.69 -4.90
N GLN A 807 -19.27 -16.63 -4.52
CA GLN A 807 -19.68 -16.82 -3.13
C GLN A 807 -19.27 -18.19 -2.57
N GLN A 808 -19.42 -19.27 -3.36
CA GLN A 808 -19.02 -20.62 -2.95
C GLN A 808 -17.51 -20.75 -2.82
N THR A 809 -16.73 -20.19 -3.75
CA THR A 809 -15.27 -20.15 -3.67
C THR A 809 -14.83 -19.38 -2.44
N TYR A 810 -15.35 -18.16 -2.23
CA TYR A 810 -15.05 -17.36 -1.05
C TYR A 810 -15.48 -18.06 0.24
N ALA A 811 -16.65 -18.69 0.30
CA ALA A 811 -17.11 -19.40 1.48
C ALA A 811 -16.23 -20.63 1.77
N LYS A 812 -15.86 -21.40 0.75
CA LYS A 812 -14.96 -22.56 0.89
C LYS A 812 -13.57 -22.13 1.36
N GLU A 813 -13.04 -21.06 0.79
CA GLU A 813 -11.75 -20.52 1.19
C GLU A 813 -11.81 -19.87 2.59
N ALA A 814 -12.88 -19.14 2.92
CA ALA A 814 -13.15 -18.59 4.25
C ALA A 814 -13.29 -19.67 5.33
N GLN A 815 -13.92 -20.81 5.00
CA GLN A 815 -14.00 -21.98 5.87
C GLN A 815 -12.64 -22.66 6.03
N SER A 816 -11.83 -22.71 4.98
CA SER A 816 -10.46 -23.23 5.05
C SER A 816 -9.49 -22.29 5.78
N ALA A 817 -9.82 -21.00 5.85
CA ALA A 817 -9.01 -19.95 6.42
C ALA A 817 -9.78 -19.26 7.56
N THR A 818 -9.85 -19.90 8.73
CA THR A 818 -10.48 -19.33 9.93
C THR A 818 -9.46 -18.59 10.80
N GLY A 819 -9.79 -17.39 11.28
CA GLY A 819 -8.93 -16.61 12.19
C GLY A 819 -7.65 -16.08 11.53
N THR A 820 -6.51 -16.22 12.22
CA THR A 820 -5.17 -15.84 11.71
C THR A 820 -4.84 -16.49 10.35
N LEU A 821 -5.49 -17.59 10.00
CA LEU A 821 -5.16 -18.38 8.80
C LEU A 821 -5.51 -17.69 7.49
N ARG A 822 -6.33 -16.64 7.56
CA ARG A 822 -6.83 -15.82 6.45
C ARG A 822 -5.72 -15.11 5.68
N TYR A 823 -4.74 -14.54 6.38
CA TYR A 823 -3.75 -13.64 5.77
C TYR A 823 -2.34 -14.23 5.73
N HIS A 824 -2.17 -15.47 6.15
CA HIS A 824 -0.86 -16.14 6.22
C HIS A 824 -0.81 -17.23 5.18
N ARG A 825 0.34 -17.50 4.55
CA ARG A 825 0.48 -18.57 3.54
C ARG A 825 0.39 -19.99 4.11
N VAL A 826 0.59 -20.15 5.42
CA VAL A 826 0.74 -21.44 6.10
C VAL A 826 -0.51 -21.76 6.91
N VAL A 827 -1.15 -22.91 6.62
CA VAL A 827 -2.20 -23.48 7.50
C VAL A 827 -1.52 -24.12 8.70
N PRO A 828 -2.10 -24.08 9.91
CA PRO A 828 -1.59 -24.85 11.01
C PRO A 828 -1.67 -26.32 10.66
N THR A 829 -0.54 -27.00 10.78
CA THR A 829 -0.51 -28.44 10.86
C THR A 829 -1.11 -28.86 12.21
N GLU A 830 -1.72 -30.04 12.25
CA GLU A 830 -2.20 -30.62 13.50
C GLU A 830 -1.01 -30.82 14.45
N ALA A 831 -1.05 -30.15 15.61
CA ALA A 831 0.04 -30.18 16.56
C ALA A 831 0.23 -31.62 17.08
N LEU A 832 1.48 -32.09 17.08
CA LEU A 832 1.81 -33.41 17.59
C LEU A 832 1.57 -33.43 19.11
N THR A 833 0.92 -34.47 19.64
CA THR A 833 0.80 -34.65 21.10
C THR A 833 2.14 -35.11 21.70
N PRO A 834 2.40 -34.86 23.00
CA PRO A 834 3.59 -35.37 23.68
C PRO A 834 3.74 -36.89 23.56
N GLU A 835 2.64 -37.63 23.59
CA GLU A 835 2.64 -39.09 23.41
C GLU A 835 3.07 -39.50 22.00
N GLN A 836 2.53 -38.85 20.97
CA GLN A 836 2.93 -39.09 19.58
C GLN A 836 4.39 -38.69 19.32
N ALA A 837 4.88 -37.64 19.99
CA ALA A 837 6.29 -37.25 19.98
C ALA A 837 7.18 -38.34 20.61
N ALA A 838 6.78 -38.89 21.76
CA ALA A 838 7.50 -39.97 22.42
C ALA A 838 7.53 -41.26 21.57
N ILE A 839 6.41 -41.61 20.92
CA ILE A 839 6.34 -42.73 19.97
C ILE A 839 7.28 -42.49 18.80
N TRP A 840 7.30 -41.27 18.23
CA TRP A 840 8.20 -40.94 17.13
C TRP A 840 9.67 -41.07 17.51
N ALA A 841 10.05 -40.53 18.67
CA ALA A 841 11.40 -40.67 19.20
C ALA A 841 11.80 -42.14 19.37
N LYS A 842 10.88 -42.97 19.89
CA LYS A 842 11.08 -44.42 20.03
C LYS A 842 11.28 -45.10 18.67
N ASP A 843 10.45 -44.79 17.67
CA ASP A 843 10.58 -45.34 16.31
C ASP A 843 11.93 -45.00 15.67
N VAL A 844 12.41 -43.75 15.86
CA VAL A 844 13.71 -43.32 15.36
C VAL A 844 14.84 -44.10 16.05
N HIS A 845 14.75 -44.29 17.37
CA HIS A 845 15.73 -45.04 18.15
C HIS A 845 15.76 -46.53 17.80
N GLU A 846 14.60 -47.18 17.68
CA GLU A 846 14.52 -48.59 17.26
C GLU A 846 15.08 -48.79 15.84
N GLY A 847 14.78 -47.85 14.93
CA GLY A 847 15.37 -47.82 13.60
C GLY A 847 16.89 -47.69 13.63
N ALA A 848 17.44 -46.91 14.57
CA ALA A 848 18.88 -46.79 14.80
C ALA A 848 19.51 -48.10 15.24
N MET A 849 18.92 -48.75 16.25
CA MET A 849 19.39 -50.05 16.77
C MET A 849 19.38 -51.13 15.68
N LYS A 850 18.35 -51.15 14.82
CA LYS A 850 18.29 -52.08 13.68
C LYS A 850 19.42 -51.82 12.68
N ARG A 851 19.72 -50.57 12.35
CA ARG A 851 20.84 -50.21 11.46
C ARG A 851 22.19 -50.60 12.05
N GLN A 852 22.39 -50.40 13.35
CA GLN A 852 23.64 -50.80 14.02
C GLN A 852 23.82 -52.32 13.98
N LYS A 853 22.79 -53.10 14.33
CA LYS A 853 22.84 -54.57 14.24
C LYS A 853 23.14 -55.04 12.82
N ALA A 854 22.47 -54.47 11.81
CA ALA A 854 22.73 -54.80 10.41
C ALA A 854 24.16 -54.44 9.99
N ALA A 855 24.72 -53.33 10.48
CA ALA A 855 26.10 -52.94 10.22
C ALA A 855 27.11 -53.89 10.90
N GLU A 856 26.82 -54.32 12.13
CA GLU A 856 27.63 -55.32 12.85
C GLU A 856 27.59 -56.68 12.13
N GLU A 857 26.41 -57.14 11.70
CA GLU A 857 26.24 -58.36 10.89
C GLU A 857 26.98 -58.26 9.55
N ALA A 858 26.89 -57.12 8.86
CA ALA A 858 27.62 -56.88 7.62
C ALA A 858 29.14 -56.83 7.84
N ALA A 859 29.61 -56.24 8.93
CA ALA A 859 31.02 -56.21 9.29
C ALA A 859 31.56 -57.62 9.63
N LEU A 860 30.76 -58.43 10.33
CA LEU A 860 31.08 -59.84 10.58
C LEU A 860 31.15 -60.65 9.28
N LYS A 861 30.20 -60.42 8.36
CA LYS A 861 30.20 -61.07 7.04
C LYS A 861 31.40 -60.64 6.19
N ALA A 862 31.72 -59.36 6.16
CA ALA A 862 32.90 -58.84 5.46
C ALA A 862 34.21 -59.35 6.07
N LYS A 863 34.27 -59.51 7.39
CA LYS A 863 35.42 -60.11 8.08
C LYS A 863 35.57 -61.59 7.73
N ALA A 864 34.47 -62.35 7.70
CA ALA A 864 34.46 -63.75 7.28
C ALA A 864 34.86 -63.91 5.79
N GLU A 865 34.41 -63.03 4.91
CA GLU A 865 34.80 -63.01 3.49
C GLU A 865 36.28 -62.66 3.30
N LYS A 866 36.83 -61.74 4.12
CA LYS A 866 38.26 -61.38 4.11
C LYS A 866 39.15 -62.47 4.70
N GLU A 867 38.68 -63.19 5.71
CA GLU A 867 39.35 -64.38 6.25
C GLU A 867 39.32 -65.55 5.25
N ALA A 868 38.21 -65.72 4.51
CA ALA A 868 38.12 -66.69 3.42
C ALA A 868 39.05 -66.33 2.23
N SER A 869 39.18 -65.05 1.88
CA SER A 869 40.10 -64.63 0.80
C SER A 869 41.58 -64.76 1.20
N ASN A 870 41.92 -64.50 2.48
CA ASN A 870 43.28 -64.69 2.98
C ASN A 870 43.66 -66.18 3.02
N ASN A 871 42.75 -67.08 3.38
CA ASN A 871 42.98 -68.53 3.33
C ASN A 871 43.10 -69.08 1.90
N ALA A 872 42.41 -68.47 0.92
CA ALA A 872 42.58 -68.81 -0.50
C ALA A 872 43.93 -68.34 -1.08
N SER A 873 44.52 -67.25 -0.56
CA SER A 873 45.83 -66.76 -1.01
C SER A 873 47.04 -67.55 -0.48
N ALA A 874 46.85 -68.37 0.56
CA ALA A 874 47.92 -69.16 1.17
C ALA A 874 48.14 -70.55 0.51
N THR A 875 47.34 -70.93 -0.49
CA THR A 875 47.33 -72.29 -1.06
C THR A 875 47.78 -72.41 -2.53
N THR A 876 48.42 -71.39 -3.10
CA THR A 876 49.04 -71.51 -4.44
C THR A 876 50.40 -70.82 -4.55
N ALA A 877 51.46 -71.60 -4.31
CA ALA A 877 52.73 -71.48 -5.05
C ALA A 877 52.86 -72.73 -5.93
N PRO A 878 53.33 -72.64 -7.19
CA PRO A 878 54.77 -72.78 -7.42
C PRO A 878 55.40 -72.01 -8.63
N GLN A 879 56.70 -71.72 -8.49
CA GLN A 879 57.83 -71.69 -9.46
C GLN A 879 57.54 -71.73 -10.99
N LYS A 880 58.14 -70.96 -11.92
CA LYS A 880 59.59 -70.84 -12.25
C LYS A 880 59.86 -69.86 -13.44
N LYS A 881 61.01 -69.15 -13.38
CA LYS A 881 61.98 -68.75 -14.45
C LYS A 881 61.62 -67.80 -15.63
N ALA A 882 62.13 -66.56 -15.48
CA ALA A 882 63.11 -65.85 -16.33
C ALA A 882 63.01 -65.85 -17.87
N ASN A 883 62.85 -64.66 -18.47
CA ASN A 883 63.86 -64.10 -19.39
C ASN A 883 63.81 -62.56 -19.54
N LYS A 884 64.98 -61.99 -19.80
CA LYS A 884 65.34 -60.55 -19.85
C LYS A 884 64.86 -59.83 -21.13
N SER A 885 64.61 -58.51 -21.06
CA SER A 885 65.38 -57.50 -21.83
C SER A 885 65.02 -56.03 -21.48
N LYS A 886 66.07 -55.19 -21.43
CA LYS A 886 66.15 -53.72 -21.29
C LYS A 886 65.29 -52.98 -22.34
N LYS A 887 64.81 -51.73 -22.18
CA LYS A 887 65.56 -50.45 -22.33
C LYS A 887 64.57 -49.25 -22.27
N ALA A 888 64.98 -48.23 -21.49
CA ALA A 888 64.94 -46.77 -21.68
C ALA A 888 63.84 -46.01 -22.47
N LYS A 889 63.34 -44.93 -21.81
CA LYS A 889 63.04 -43.54 -22.23
C LYS A 889 62.27 -43.28 -23.54
N VAL A 890 61.28 -42.39 -23.50
CA VAL A 890 61.31 -41.00 -24.03
C VAL A 890 59.95 -40.31 -23.83
N ASP A 891 60.03 -38.99 -23.62
CA ASP A 891 58.98 -37.97 -23.51
C ASP A 891 57.93 -37.95 -24.63
N GLY A 892 56.79 -37.29 -24.34
CA GLY A 892 55.94 -36.66 -25.35
C GLY A 892 54.44 -36.72 -25.05
N GLY A 893 53.86 -35.60 -24.58
CA GLY A 893 52.49 -35.26 -24.98
C GLY A 893 52.45 -34.79 -26.45
N PRO A 894 51.34 -34.25 -27.00
CA PRO A 894 50.04 -33.96 -26.39
C PRO A 894 48.81 -34.29 -27.28
N LEU A 895 47.61 -33.92 -26.76
CA LEU A 895 46.40 -33.44 -27.44
C LEU A 895 45.43 -34.40 -28.20
N MET A 896 44.18 -34.27 -27.76
CA MET A 896 42.90 -34.16 -28.50
C MET A 896 42.06 -35.39 -28.89
N ASP A 897 40.79 -35.25 -28.45
CA ASP A 897 39.50 -35.62 -29.05
C ASP A 897 39.15 -37.08 -29.38
N SER A 898 38.07 -37.57 -28.75
CA SER A 898 36.80 -37.68 -29.48
C SER A 898 35.62 -38.09 -28.59
N ASN A 899 34.51 -37.39 -28.87
CA ASN A 899 33.11 -37.63 -28.53
C ASN A 899 32.65 -39.08 -28.34
N LYS A 900 31.84 -39.31 -27.30
CA LYS A 900 30.40 -39.63 -27.45
C LYS A 900 29.62 -39.36 -26.17
#